data_AF-A0A923V6Y5-F1
#
_entry.id   AF-A0A923V6Y5-F1
#
_cell.length_a   1.000
_cell.length_b   1.000
_cell.length_c   1.000
_cell.angle_alpha   90.00
_cell.angle_beta   90.00
_cell.angle_gamma   90.00
#
_symmetry.space_group_name_H-M   'P 1'
#
loop_
_entity.id
_entity.type
_entity.pdbx_description
1 polymer ?
#
loop_
_entity_poly.entity_id
_entity_poly.type
_entity_poly.pdbx_seq_one_letter_code
_entity_poly.pdbx_strand_id
1 'polypeptide(L)'
;MKFLRSRLTCLLLSFIAIQLIALNISSQVLIPFSYWRSTNSLAALVISDAVTYNYGTIAINIDADQIFTLTNTSNLEVTGITGSAFTGHTDSFGFKGGTFPGTGGNCGTILAGQASCIFVVTARRATAGARLATIRIDYNAKNAANQVVAQTATRDVAATFSGTPTRLVWVSPPSFIKVNDCVQFTVQTQDNVGNPINDISRTINLAINYNTANPQFYASLATCNASTPTITTTTITTSAPFSADVWVKITTISDPNGIAVASNAGLAGAAQNVYFTGNPNSLVMYAPPEAKAGVCYPIQIYTTDANGIPAVVGANLTVNLAKTGAAIYYSDASCVSSITTTTVSTGTYLKVVYIMDLTSQSVTATASATAYNPSVETILFNSTISWWNNSWLKRMRMDINNLDQTVAHTDQPVLVTINSSLISYSDTKTNGADIRFVASDNVTALDYEIESWNPTGNSQIWVRIPTILATSDKTHFYMYYKNPAAVDAQNKTGVWTSYWMVWHLNDNPTGAAPQYKDSTANGRNGTVSPTPPTQVTGVIGDSANLSNSADYITVNTNLQPVIGNNSTFSTWMRTSQTGTSLTYTAPAITGIEVGASVDDIFFGIVAQGVGGITNGSIAIGIGNTFVASSNYAINNDAWRHVTITRSTSGAAVFYVNGVQTNAGSGTAGAIAAGKTFDRIGAAIAGGNFNGQLDEVRLFNSVQTPDKIKADFKYMMNTHINYAPVELQ
;
A
#
# COMPACT_ATOMS: atom_id res chain seq x y z
N MET A 1 25.38 -28.27 8.57
CA MET A 1 26.28 -28.87 7.55
C MET A 1 25.61 -28.75 6.18
N LYS A 2 26.42 -28.41 5.16
CA LYS A 2 26.11 -28.14 3.75
C LYS A 2 25.08 -29.12 3.14
N PHE A 3 23.98 -28.61 2.57
CA PHE A 3 23.81 -28.11 1.19
C PHE A 3 23.95 -29.15 0.06
N LEU A 4 22.80 -29.39 -0.56
CA LEU A 4 22.49 -29.59 -1.99
C LEU A 4 23.04 -30.82 -2.74
N ARG A 5 22.11 -31.52 -3.42
CA ARG A 5 22.35 -32.06 -4.77
C ARG A 5 21.06 -32.16 -5.58
N SER A 6 21.03 -31.38 -6.67
CA SER A 6 20.32 -31.67 -7.92
C SER A 6 21.12 -32.67 -8.77
N ARG A 7 20.45 -33.37 -9.71
CA ARG A 7 20.79 -33.45 -11.16
C ARG A 7 20.35 -34.77 -11.78
N LEU A 8 19.67 -34.65 -12.93
CA LEU A 8 19.47 -35.69 -13.92
C LEU A 8 20.63 -35.65 -14.94
N THR A 9 21.11 -36.85 -15.28
CA THR A 9 21.83 -37.29 -16.51
C THR A 9 23.16 -36.63 -16.93
N CYS A 10 24.24 -37.41 -16.75
CA CYS A 10 25.59 -37.26 -17.30
C CYS A 10 26.18 -38.69 -17.46
N LEU A 11 27.04 -38.95 -18.46
CA LEU A 11 28.31 -39.73 -18.44
C LEU A 11 28.59 -40.55 -19.73
N LEU A 12 29.79 -40.39 -20.31
CA LEU A 12 30.89 -41.39 -20.49
C LEU A 12 31.99 -40.75 -21.38
N LEU A 13 33.23 -40.45 -20.92
CA LEU A 13 34.45 -41.29 -20.69
C LEU A 13 35.03 -41.86 -22.00
N SER A 14 36.34 -41.90 -22.36
CA SER A 14 37.67 -41.81 -21.70
C SER A 14 38.73 -42.12 -22.81
N PHE A 15 40.00 -41.65 -22.87
CA PHE A 15 41.25 -42.16 -22.25
C PHE A 15 42.48 -41.57 -22.99
N ILE A 16 43.58 -41.26 -22.27
CA ILE A 16 45.00 -41.69 -22.46
C ILE A 16 45.92 -40.75 -21.66
N ALA A 17 46.78 -41.34 -20.83
CA ALA A 17 47.87 -40.70 -20.09
C ALA A 17 49.21 -41.33 -20.55
N ILE A 18 50.27 -40.53 -20.70
CA ILE A 18 51.67 -40.99 -20.65
C ILE A 18 52.50 -39.95 -19.88
N GLN A 19 53.20 -40.44 -18.84
CA GLN A 19 54.23 -39.79 -18.02
C GLN A 19 55.53 -39.56 -18.81
N LEU A 20 56.30 -38.52 -18.45
CA LEU A 20 57.75 -38.53 -18.61
C LEU A 20 58.46 -37.98 -17.36
N ILE A 21 59.30 -38.83 -16.77
CA ILE A 21 60.43 -38.48 -15.90
C ILE A 21 61.68 -38.58 -16.77
N ALA A 22 62.52 -37.54 -16.80
CA ALA A 22 63.99 -37.61 -16.64
C ALA A 22 64.66 -36.30 -17.08
N LEU A 23 65.42 -35.72 -16.15
CA LEU A 23 66.33 -34.58 -16.33
C LEU A 23 67.67 -35.00 -16.97
N ASN A 24 68.34 -33.98 -17.52
CA ASN A 24 69.76 -33.87 -17.93
C ASN A 24 70.11 -34.50 -19.29
N ILE A 25 70.79 -33.82 -20.22
CA ILE A 25 71.98 -32.97 -20.09
C ILE A 25 72.05 -31.92 -21.23
N SER A 26 72.55 -30.72 -20.89
CA SER A 26 73.36 -29.78 -21.72
C SER A 26 72.73 -28.98 -22.87
N SER A 27 72.58 -27.68 -22.56
CA SER A 27 73.04 -26.52 -23.34
C SER A 27 72.37 -26.21 -24.68
N GLN A 28 71.49 -25.20 -24.62
CA GLN A 28 71.04 -24.31 -25.71
C GLN A 28 70.22 -25.02 -26.81
N VAL A 29 68.94 -25.21 -26.50
CA VAL A 29 67.93 -25.85 -27.36
C VAL A 29 67.69 -25.06 -28.66
N LEU A 30 68.18 -25.66 -29.75
CA LEU A 30 67.49 -25.96 -31.00
C LEU A 30 66.23 -25.16 -31.37
N ILE A 31 66.37 -24.38 -32.43
CA ILE A 31 65.43 -24.33 -33.57
C ILE A 31 65.30 -25.79 -34.08
N PRO A 32 64.13 -26.44 -34.30
CA PRO A 32 63.20 -26.05 -35.38
C PRO A 32 61.71 -26.52 -35.25
N PHE A 33 60.79 -25.76 -35.84
CA PHE A 33 59.87 -26.22 -36.89
C PHE A 33 58.86 -25.10 -37.12
N SER A 34 59.02 -24.46 -38.27
CA SER A 34 58.12 -23.48 -38.87
C SER A 34 56.70 -24.05 -38.97
N TYR A 35 55.87 -23.77 -37.97
CA TYR A 35 54.43 -23.76 -38.15
C TYR A 35 54.04 -22.47 -38.88
N TRP A 36 53.43 -22.68 -40.04
CA TRP A 36 52.79 -21.68 -40.87
C TRP A 36 51.98 -20.71 -40.01
N ARG A 37 52.26 -19.41 -40.14
CA ARG A 37 51.29 -18.38 -39.74
C ARG A 37 49.98 -18.72 -40.45
N SER A 38 48.91 -18.95 -39.70
CA SER A 38 47.56 -18.97 -40.27
C SER A 38 47.26 -17.59 -40.85
N THR A 39 47.44 -17.44 -42.16
CA THR A 39 47.10 -16.25 -42.92
C THR A 39 45.59 -16.18 -43.17
N ASN A 40 44.82 -16.04 -42.09
CA ASN A 40 43.40 -15.73 -42.16
C ASN A 40 42.95 -14.70 -41.11
N SER A 41 43.79 -13.69 -40.82
CA SER A 41 43.31 -12.49 -40.14
C SER A 41 42.61 -11.59 -41.16
N LEU A 42 41.28 -11.60 -41.17
CA LEU A 42 40.48 -10.64 -41.95
C LEU A 42 40.73 -9.22 -41.45
N ALA A 43 40.60 -8.21 -42.31
CA ALA A 43 40.70 -6.82 -41.91
C ALA A 43 39.63 -6.48 -40.85
N ALA A 44 40.05 -5.96 -39.69
CA ALA A 44 39.18 -5.63 -38.58
C ALA A 44 39.10 -4.11 -38.37
N LEU A 45 37.89 -3.55 -38.49
CA LEU A 45 37.63 -2.20 -37.99
C LEU A 45 37.38 -2.28 -36.48
N VAL A 46 38.00 -1.37 -35.73
CA VAL A 46 37.80 -1.25 -34.28
C VAL A 46 37.26 0.14 -33.98
N ILE A 47 36.19 0.19 -33.18
CA ILE A 47 35.64 1.43 -32.63
C ILE A 47 36.37 1.73 -31.32
N SER A 48 36.74 2.99 -31.08
CA SER A 48 37.43 3.45 -29.87
C SER A 48 36.67 3.15 -28.56
N ASP A 49 37.34 3.48 -27.45
CA ASP A 49 36.83 3.40 -26.08
C ASP A 49 36.61 1.98 -25.54
N ALA A 50 36.11 1.90 -24.30
CA ALA A 50 35.84 0.65 -23.61
C ALA A 50 34.78 -0.20 -24.33
N VAL A 51 34.66 -1.48 -23.94
CA VAL A 51 33.73 -2.43 -24.55
C VAL A 51 32.28 -1.92 -24.61
N THR A 52 31.88 -1.14 -23.61
CA THR A 52 30.67 -0.32 -23.55
C THR A 52 31.06 1.11 -23.21
N TYR A 53 30.64 2.09 -24.02
CA TYR A 53 30.76 3.50 -23.68
C TYR A 53 29.51 3.96 -22.94
N ASN A 54 29.67 4.52 -21.73
CA ASN A 54 28.55 5.01 -20.93
C ASN A 54 28.55 6.54 -20.90
N TYR A 55 27.51 7.16 -21.44
CA TYR A 55 27.29 8.61 -21.40
C TYR A 55 27.00 9.15 -19.99
N GLY A 56 26.78 8.26 -19.03
CA GLY A 56 26.34 8.62 -17.68
C GLY A 56 24.87 9.01 -17.65
N THR A 57 24.55 9.95 -16.77
CA THR A 57 23.17 10.46 -16.63
C THR A 57 23.00 11.74 -17.45
N ILE A 58 21.99 11.78 -18.30
CA ILE A 58 21.66 12.90 -19.18
C ILE A 58 20.29 13.44 -18.78
N ALA A 59 20.12 14.76 -18.74
CA ALA A 59 18.80 15.35 -18.55
C ALA A 59 17.91 15.05 -19.78
N ILE A 60 16.62 14.77 -19.57
CA ILE A 60 15.69 14.60 -20.69
C ILE A 60 15.68 15.84 -21.58
N ASN A 61 15.52 15.64 -22.89
CA ASN A 61 15.54 16.68 -23.93
C ASN A 61 16.86 17.45 -24.10
N ILE A 62 17.96 16.98 -23.52
CA ILE A 62 19.32 17.48 -23.77
C ILE A 62 20.09 16.47 -24.65
N ASP A 63 20.88 17.00 -25.57
CA ASP A 63 21.78 16.22 -26.42
C ASP A 63 23.13 16.03 -25.71
N ALA A 64 23.61 14.78 -25.64
CA ALA A 64 24.99 14.47 -25.24
C ALA A 64 25.71 13.77 -26.39
N ASP A 65 26.79 14.38 -26.87
CA ASP A 65 27.53 13.89 -28.03
C ASP A 65 28.82 13.18 -27.62
N GLN A 66 29.12 12.04 -28.24
CA GLN A 66 30.42 11.37 -28.14
C GLN A 66 31.04 11.19 -29.54
N ILE A 67 32.32 11.53 -29.64
CA ILE A 67 33.13 11.31 -30.83
C ILE A 67 33.81 9.95 -30.69
N PHE A 68 33.55 9.05 -31.63
CA PHE A 68 34.22 7.76 -31.73
C PHE A 68 35.24 7.76 -32.86
N THR A 69 36.37 7.09 -32.64
CA THR A 69 37.35 6.83 -33.69
C THR A 69 37.13 5.42 -34.25
N LEU A 70 37.06 5.31 -35.57
CA LEU A 70 37.02 4.06 -36.32
C LEU A 70 38.40 3.82 -36.93
N THR A 71 39.08 2.78 -36.50
CA THR A 71 40.45 2.45 -36.94
C THR A 71 40.46 1.16 -37.75
N ASN A 72 41.04 1.21 -38.95
CA ASN A 72 41.37 0.01 -39.71
C ASN A 72 42.71 -0.55 -39.21
N THR A 73 42.63 -1.65 -38.46
CA THR A 73 43.82 -2.27 -37.85
C THR A 73 44.64 -3.12 -38.83
N SER A 74 44.18 -3.27 -40.07
CA SER A 74 44.84 -4.06 -41.10
C SER A 74 45.67 -3.20 -42.05
N ASN A 75 46.56 -3.84 -42.81
CA ASN A 75 47.31 -3.17 -43.88
C ASN A 75 46.52 -3.08 -45.20
N LEU A 76 45.32 -3.66 -45.26
CA LEU A 76 44.50 -3.70 -46.46
C LEU A 76 43.38 -2.66 -46.35
N GLU A 77 43.00 -2.10 -47.49
CA GLU A 77 41.87 -1.17 -47.58
C GLU A 77 40.55 -1.89 -47.25
N VAL A 78 39.72 -1.21 -46.47
CA VAL A 78 38.32 -1.56 -46.21
C VAL A 78 37.42 -0.64 -47.04
N THR A 79 36.36 -1.21 -47.62
CA THR A 79 35.41 -0.50 -48.48
C THR A 79 33.98 -0.70 -48.01
N GLY A 80 33.01 0.04 -48.55
CA GLY A 80 31.59 -0.12 -48.23
C GLY A 80 31.23 0.19 -46.77
N ILE A 81 31.99 1.06 -46.09
CA ILE A 81 31.72 1.43 -44.70
C ILE A 81 30.38 2.15 -44.61
N THR A 82 29.44 1.59 -43.86
CA THR A 82 28.11 2.14 -43.64
C THR A 82 27.68 1.94 -42.19
N GLY A 83 27.06 2.98 -41.59
CA GLY A 83 26.38 2.84 -40.30
C GLY A 83 24.98 2.31 -40.52
N SER A 84 24.74 1.05 -40.17
CA SER A 84 23.57 0.31 -40.66
C SER A 84 22.36 0.31 -39.73
N ALA A 85 22.54 0.58 -38.44
CA ALA A 85 21.52 0.98 -37.46
C ALA A 85 22.10 0.87 -36.03
N PHE A 86 21.44 1.49 -35.05
CA PHE A 86 21.59 1.10 -33.65
C PHE A 86 20.68 -0.10 -33.39
N THR A 87 21.20 -1.18 -32.81
CA THR A 87 20.34 -2.28 -32.33
C THR A 87 19.94 -2.02 -30.89
N GLY A 88 18.63 -1.88 -30.66
CA GLY A 88 18.06 -1.47 -29.37
C GLY A 88 17.95 0.06 -29.25
N HIS A 89 16.79 0.55 -28.82
CA HIS A 89 16.55 1.95 -28.40
C HIS A 89 17.03 3.06 -29.36
N THR A 90 16.65 2.96 -30.65
CA THR A 90 16.87 3.98 -31.69
C THR A 90 16.13 5.30 -31.43
N ASP A 91 15.22 5.34 -30.46
CA ASP A 91 14.59 6.54 -29.91
C ASP A 91 15.55 7.36 -29.02
N SER A 92 16.67 6.76 -28.61
CA SER A 92 17.55 7.26 -27.55
C SER A 92 18.99 7.54 -28.00
N PHE A 93 19.45 6.84 -29.05
CA PHE A 93 20.81 6.97 -29.61
C PHE A 93 20.75 7.06 -31.14
N GLY A 94 21.56 7.95 -31.72
CA GLY A 94 21.62 8.14 -33.16
C GLY A 94 22.92 8.81 -33.60
N PHE A 95 23.23 8.76 -34.90
CA PHE A 95 24.31 9.60 -35.44
C PHE A 95 23.88 11.06 -35.39
N LYS A 96 24.79 11.95 -34.98
CA LYS A 96 24.48 13.38 -34.88
C LYS A 96 23.99 13.91 -36.23
N GLY A 97 22.82 14.54 -36.29
CA GLY A 97 22.25 15.00 -37.57
C GLY A 97 21.64 13.91 -38.46
N GLY A 98 21.49 12.68 -37.96
CA GLY A 98 20.61 11.64 -38.52
C GLY A 98 21.29 10.54 -39.33
N THR A 99 22.44 10.79 -39.94
CA THR A 99 23.13 9.81 -40.82
C THR A 99 24.60 9.66 -40.46
N PHE A 100 25.15 8.45 -40.59
CA PHE A 100 26.60 8.22 -40.48
C PHE A 100 27.38 9.08 -41.49
N PRO A 101 28.53 9.69 -41.13
CA PRO A 101 29.27 9.57 -39.88
C PRO A 101 28.83 10.54 -38.76
N GLY A 102 27.69 11.20 -38.93
CA GLY A 102 27.20 12.24 -38.05
C GLY A 102 27.85 13.61 -38.35
N THR A 103 27.16 14.70 -37.99
CA THR A 103 27.68 16.07 -38.14
C THR A 103 28.97 16.22 -37.35
N GLY A 104 30.06 16.59 -38.03
CA GLY A 104 31.41 16.68 -37.46
C GLY A 104 32.25 15.40 -37.60
N GLY A 105 31.66 14.30 -38.07
CA GLY A 105 32.38 13.09 -38.47
C GLY A 105 33.00 13.21 -39.86
N ASN A 106 34.04 12.42 -40.13
CA ASN A 106 34.77 12.41 -41.42
C ASN A 106 34.96 11.01 -42.02
N CYS A 107 34.34 9.97 -41.45
CA CYS A 107 34.38 8.64 -42.06
C CYS A 107 33.64 8.61 -43.41
N GLY A 108 34.37 8.26 -44.47
CA GLY A 108 33.82 7.94 -45.79
C GLY A 108 33.52 6.44 -45.96
N THR A 109 33.20 6.04 -47.20
CA THR A 109 32.91 4.62 -47.52
C THR A 109 34.16 3.76 -47.69
N ILE A 110 35.35 4.36 -47.70
CA ILE A 110 36.65 3.70 -47.87
C ILE A 110 37.58 4.16 -46.75
N LEU A 111 38.29 3.22 -46.14
CA LEU A 111 39.32 3.50 -45.14
C LEU A 111 40.58 2.69 -45.46
N ALA A 112 41.66 3.39 -45.78
CA ALA A 112 42.95 2.79 -46.09
C ALA A 112 43.48 1.95 -44.91
N GLY A 113 44.38 1.01 -45.22
CA GLY A 113 45.04 0.23 -44.18
C GLY A 113 45.77 1.13 -43.19
N GLN A 114 45.68 0.81 -41.89
CA GLN A 114 46.24 1.58 -40.78
C GLN A 114 45.72 3.02 -40.64
N ALA A 115 44.70 3.42 -41.41
CA ALA A 115 44.08 4.73 -41.28
C ALA A 115 42.94 4.73 -40.25
N SER A 116 42.60 5.92 -39.77
CA SER A 116 41.46 6.14 -38.87
C SER A 116 40.61 7.31 -39.34
N CYS A 117 39.33 7.28 -38.98
CA CYS A 117 38.38 8.36 -39.18
C CYS A 117 37.49 8.50 -37.94
N ILE A 118 36.71 9.58 -37.85
CA ILE A 118 35.80 9.83 -36.73
C ILE A 118 34.34 9.84 -37.15
N PHE A 119 33.47 9.45 -36.23
CA PHE A 119 32.03 9.58 -36.33
C PHE A 119 31.42 10.02 -35.00
N VAL A 120 30.28 10.70 -35.04
CA VAL A 120 29.66 11.32 -33.86
C VAL A 120 28.32 10.69 -33.58
N VAL A 121 28.12 10.26 -32.34
CA VAL A 121 26.87 9.68 -31.83
C VAL A 121 26.29 10.61 -30.77
N THR A 122 24.99 10.85 -30.84
CA THR A 122 24.22 11.64 -29.88
C THR A 122 23.32 10.72 -29.07
N ALA A 123 23.32 10.90 -27.75
CA ALA A 123 22.34 10.35 -26.83
C ALA A 123 21.35 11.45 -26.42
N ARG A 124 20.05 11.24 -26.67
CA ARG A 124 18.97 12.16 -26.31
C ARG A 124 17.68 11.39 -26.11
N ARG A 125 16.88 11.76 -25.11
CA ARG A 125 15.56 11.17 -24.90
C ARG A 125 14.58 12.14 -24.24
N ALA A 126 13.32 12.08 -24.62
CA ALA A 126 12.25 12.89 -24.03
C ALA A 126 11.66 12.31 -22.73
N THR A 127 12.04 11.08 -22.38
CA THR A 127 11.51 10.35 -21.23
C THR A 127 12.64 9.76 -20.40
N ALA A 128 12.42 9.67 -19.09
CA ALA A 128 13.40 9.14 -18.15
C ALA A 128 13.59 7.62 -18.29
N GLY A 129 14.74 7.12 -17.86
CA GLY A 129 15.07 5.69 -17.79
C GLY A 129 16.44 5.32 -18.36
N ALA A 130 16.95 4.16 -17.96
CA ALA A 130 18.21 3.59 -18.47
C ALA A 130 18.01 2.94 -19.84
N ARG A 131 18.97 3.14 -20.74
CA ARG A 131 18.92 2.63 -22.12
C ARG A 131 20.28 2.05 -22.51
N LEU A 132 20.23 0.97 -23.28
CA LEU A 132 21.39 0.27 -23.85
C LEU A 132 21.14 0.06 -25.34
N ALA A 133 22.11 0.41 -26.18
CA ALA A 133 22.06 0.17 -27.61
C ALA A 133 23.42 -0.29 -28.11
N THR A 134 23.48 -0.90 -29.28
CA THR A 134 24.74 -1.26 -29.93
C THR A 134 24.89 -0.48 -31.23
N ILE A 135 25.98 0.29 -31.33
CA ILE A 135 26.44 0.88 -32.58
C ILE A 135 26.85 -0.25 -33.51
N ARG A 136 26.36 -0.24 -34.74
CA ARG A 136 26.73 -1.20 -35.78
C ARG A 136 27.28 -0.49 -37.02
N ILE A 137 28.50 -0.84 -37.40
CA ILE A 137 29.16 -0.39 -38.64
C ILE A 137 29.40 -1.62 -39.52
N ASP A 138 28.74 -1.70 -40.66
CA ASP A 138 28.95 -2.75 -41.65
C ASP A 138 29.98 -2.30 -42.69
N TYR A 139 30.85 -3.21 -43.12
CA TYR A 139 31.92 -2.92 -44.06
C TYR A 139 32.37 -4.17 -44.84
N ASN A 140 33.13 -3.95 -45.90
CA ASN A 140 33.70 -5.00 -46.75
C ASN A 140 35.22 -5.07 -46.54
N ALA A 141 35.67 -6.18 -45.94
CA ALA A 141 37.08 -6.50 -45.73
C ALA A 141 37.66 -7.28 -46.91
N LYS A 142 38.95 -7.10 -47.20
CA LYS A 142 39.71 -8.00 -48.09
C LYS A 142 40.41 -9.07 -47.25
N ASN A 143 40.29 -10.33 -47.65
CA ASN A 143 41.08 -11.41 -47.04
C ASN A 143 42.50 -11.44 -47.62
N ALA A 144 43.37 -12.33 -47.11
CA ALA A 144 44.75 -12.46 -47.60
C ALA A 144 44.84 -12.86 -49.09
N ALA A 145 43.77 -13.39 -49.67
CA ALA A 145 43.62 -13.72 -51.10
C ALA A 145 42.94 -12.58 -51.91
N ASN A 146 42.81 -11.38 -51.34
CA ASN A 146 42.18 -10.20 -51.94
C ASN A 146 40.69 -10.37 -52.31
N GLN A 147 39.99 -11.35 -51.72
CA GLN A 147 38.55 -11.52 -51.89
C GLN A 147 37.80 -10.64 -50.88
N VAL A 148 36.67 -10.09 -51.33
CA VAL A 148 35.81 -9.22 -50.51
C VAL A 148 34.89 -10.07 -49.63
N VAL A 149 34.89 -9.78 -48.33
CA VAL A 149 34.09 -10.44 -47.30
C VAL A 149 33.37 -9.37 -46.47
N ALA A 150 32.05 -9.50 -46.35
CA ALA A 150 31.25 -8.61 -45.51
C ALA A 150 31.55 -8.87 -44.03
N GLN A 151 31.69 -7.78 -43.26
CA GLN A 151 32.06 -7.78 -41.85
C GLN A 151 31.30 -6.69 -41.09
N THR A 152 31.29 -6.79 -39.77
CA THR A 152 30.61 -5.83 -38.89
C THR A 152 31.50 -5.49 -37.70
N ALA A 153 31.59 -4.20 -37.37
CA ALA A 153 32.17 -3.70 -36.13
C ALA A 153 31.05 -3.19 -35.21
N THR A 154 31.10 -3.58 -33.93
CA THR A 154 30.07 -3.22 -32.95
C THR A 154 30.65 -2.58 -31.70
N ARG A 155 29.89 -1.67 -31.09
CA ARG A 155 30.21 -1.05 -29.79
C ARG A 155 28.93 -0.78 -29.02
N ASP A 156 28.85 -1.24 -27.78
CA ASP A 156 27.71 -0.94 -26.92
C ASP A 156 27.79 0.48 -26.37
N VAL A 157 26.64 1.14 -26.28
CA VAL A 157 26.45 2.45 -25.66
C VAL A 157 25.33 2.41 -24.64
N ALA A 158 25.54 3.07 -23.50
CA ALA A 158 24.55 3.17 -22.42
C ALA A 158 24.36 4.61 -21.96
N ALA A 159 23.15 4.94 -21.51
CA ALA A 159 22.82 6.22 -20.90
C ALA A 159 21.62 6.07 -19.95
N THR A 160 21.54 6.93 -18.93
CA THR A 160 20.38 7.08 -18.06
C THR A 160 19.77 8.46 -18.23
N PHE A 161 18.52 8.55 -18.66
CA PHE A 161 17.84 9.85 -18.81
C PHE A 161 17.06 10.22 -17.53
N SER A 162 17.19 11.47 -17.03
CA SER A 162 16.51 11.95 -15.81
C SER A 162 15.74 13.27 -16.01
N GLY A 163 14.60 13.44 -15.34
CA GLY A 163 13.78 14.68 -15.30
C GLY A 163 13.77 15.35 -13.92
N THR A 164 12.82 16.26 -13.66
CA THR A 164 12.59 16.86 -12.32
C THR A 164 11.48 16.10 -11.61
N PRO A 165 11.68 15.65 -10.35
CA PRO A 165 10.62 14.96 -9.61
C PRO A 165 9.54 15.94 -9.14
N THR A 166 8.35 15.38 -8.91
CA THR A 166 7.14 16.12 -8.53
C THR A 166 6.48 15.57 -7.27
N ARG A 167 6.78 14.32 -6.91
CA ARG A 167 6.21 13.65 -5.74
C ARG A 167 7.17 12.66 -5.10
N LEU A 168 6.87 12.30 -3.86
CA LEU A 168 7.46 11.19 -3.11
C LEU A 168 6.50 10.01 -3.10
N VAL A 169 7.01 8.78 -3.04
CA VAL A 169 6.22 7.55 -2.89
C VAL A 169 6.96 6.55 -1.99
N TRP A 170 6.26 5.91 -1.06
CA TRP A 170 6.78 4.73 -0.36
C TRP A 170 6.65 3.50 -1.28
N VAL A 171 7.77 2.86 -1.60
CA VAL A 171 7.79 1.67 -2.50
C VAL A 171 8.03 0.36 -1.74
N SER A 172 8.31 0.43 -0.45
CA SER A 172 8.30 -0.74 0.44
C SER A 172 6.87 -1.30 0.58
N PRO A 173 6.67 -2.63 0.58
CA PRO A 173 5.35 -3.20 0.78
C PRO A 173 4.79 -2.81 2.16
N PRO A 174 3.49 -2.52 2.27
CA PRO A 174 2.82 -2.33 3.55
C PRO A 174 3.04 -3.60 4.38
N SER A 175 3.65 -3.44 5.55
CA SER A 175 4.13 -4.58 6.31
C SER A 175 3.72 -4.44 7.76
N PHE A 176 3.22 -5.54 8.29
CA PHE A 176 3.17 -5.77 9.73
C PHE A 176 4.61 -5.69 10.26
N ILE A 177 4.94 -4.61 10.97
CA ILE A 177 6.25 -4.44 11.60
C ILE A 177 6.16 -5.05 13.00
N LYS A 178 6.99 -6.05 13.21
CA LYS A 178 7.09 -6.72 14.50
C LYS A 178 7.91 -5.89 15.49
N VAL A 179 7.52 -5.91 16.77
CA VAL A 179 8.26 -5.22 17.84
C VAL A 179 9.71 -5.66 17.88
N ASN A 180 10.60 -4.68 17.94
CA ASN A 180 12.06 -4.79 17.89
C ASN A 180 12.66 -5.23 16.54
N ASP A 181 11.86 -5.55 15.54
CA ASP A 181 12.36 -5.79 14.20
C ASP A 181 12.69 -4.45 13.53
N CYS A 182 13.72 -4.48 12.68
CA CYS A 182 14.13 -3.36 11.86
C CYS A 182 13.69 -3.60 10.44
N VAL A 183 12.62 -2.93 10.03
CA VAL A 183 12.05 -3.09 8.70
C VAL A 183 12.50 -1.93 7.83
N GLN A 184 13.01 -2.26 6.64
CA GLN A 184 13.43 -1.26 5.66
C GLN A 184 12.19 -0.68 4.95
N PHE A 185 12.13 0.64 4.93
CA PHE A 185 11.20 1.43 4.16
C PHE A 185 11.98 2.22 3.13
N THR A 186 11.49 2.21 1.90
CA THR A 186 12.16 2.93 0.80
C THR A 186 11.21 4.01 0.31
N VAL A 187 11.66 5.26 0.41
CA VAL A 187 10.98 6.41 -0.19
C VAL A 187 11.66 6.75 -1.50
N GLN A 188 10.87 6.97 -2.55
CA GLN A 188 11.32 7.19 -3.90
C GLN A 188 10.73 8.50 -4.44
N THR A 189 11.51 9.23 -5.25
CA THR A 189 11.03 10.37 -6.03
C THR A 189 10.48 9.93 -7.37
N GLN A 190 9.34 10.50 -7.76
CA GLN A 190 8.68 10.21 -9.03
C GLN A 190 8.21 11.48 -9.76
N ASP A 191 8.04 11.36 -11.08
CA ASP A 191 7.28 12.32 -11.88
C ASP A 191 5.75 12.17 -11.67
N ASN A 192 4.98 13.06 -12.30
CA ASN A 192 3.52 13.07 -12.25
C ASN A 192 2.87 11.84 -12.90
N VAL A 193 3.64 11.06 -13.66
CA VAL A 193 3.20 9.83 -14.34
C VAL A 193 3.60 8.57 -13.54
N GLY A 194 4.39 8.74 -12.48
CA GLY A 194 4.83 7.67 -11.58
C GLY A 194 6.13 6.99 -11.95
N ASN A 195 6.92 7.55 -12.87
CA ASN A 195 8.25 7.03 -13.16
C ASN A 195 9.23 7.46 -12.06
N PRO A 196 10.10 6.56 -11.57
CA PRO A 196 11.22 6.93 -10.71
C PRO A 196 12.16 7.93 -11.39
N ILE A 197 12.45 9.05 -10.74
CA ILE A 197 13.29 10.11 -11.29
C ILE A 197 14.21 10.67 -10.21
N ASN A 198 15.48 10.89 -10.54
CA ASN A 198 16.45 11.55 -9.68
C ASN A 198 16.47 13.08 -9.94
N ASP A 199 16.48 13.89 -8.88
CA ASP A 199 16.75 15.32 -9.00
C ASP A 199 18.27 15.54 -9.06
N ILE A 200 18.81 15.66 -10.27
CA ILE A 200 20.24 15.90 -10.46
C ILE A 200 20.66 17.33 -10.12
N SER A 201 19.70 18.24 -9.88
CA SER A 201 19.97 19.66 -9.62
C SER A 201 20.19 20.00 -8.15
N ARG A 202 19.73 19.14 -7.23
CA ARG A 202 19.83 19.35 -5.78
C ARG A 202 19.70 18.06 -4.97
N THR A 203 20.24 18.07 -3.76
CA THR A 203 19.92 17.05 -2.74
C THR A 203 18.52 17.33 -2.16
N ILE A 204 17.70 16.29 -2.05
CA ILE A 204 16.36 16.36 -1.47
C ILE A 204 16.44 15.95 0.01
N ASN A 205 16.19 16.89 0.91
CA ASN A 205 16.10 16.63 2.36
C ASN A 205 14.67 16.22 2.72
N LEU A 206 14.47 14.97 3.10
CA LEU A 206 13.17 14.41 3.47
C LEU A 206 12.97 14.54 4.98
N ALA A 207 11.83 15.09 5.41
CA ALA A 207 11.37 14.96 6.78
C ALA A 207 10.52 13.69 6.92
N ILE A 208 10.77 12.91 7.97
CA ILE A 208 10.11 11.64 8.22
C ILE A 208 9.47 11.64 9.60
N ASN A 209 8.17 11.37 9.66
CA ASN A 209 7.38 11.49 10.88
C ASN A 209 6.43 10.30 11.06
N TYR A 210 6.02 10.09 12.31
CA TYR A 210 4.91 9.23 12.71
C TYR A 210 3.92 9.98 13.60
N ASN A 211 2.70 9.48 13.65
CA ASN A 211 1.60 10.00 14.47
C ASN A 211 1.76 9.75 15.98
N THR A 212 2.62 8.81 16.36
CA THR A 212 2.92 8.45 17.75
C THR A 212 4.39 8.69 18.07
N ALA A 213 4.73 8.82 19.36
CA ALA A 213 6.12 8.95 19.81
C ALA A 213 6.98 7.67 19.59
N ASN A 214 6.37 6.56 19.15
CA ASN A 214 7.00 5.28 18.84
C ASN A 214 6.31 4.71 17.61
N PRO A 215 6.89 4.83 16.41
CA PRO A 215 8.21 4.27 16.04
C PRO A 215 9.37 5.27 15.89
N GLN A 216 10.57 4.69 15.88
CA GLN A 216 11.83 5.37 15.63
C GLN A 216 12.38 5.03 14.24
N PHE A 217 12.97 6.02 13.58
CA PHE A 217 13.66 5.83 12.30
C PHE A 217 15.18 5.80 12.48
N TYR A 218 15.84 5.03 11.62
CA TYR A 218 17.28 4.86 11.60
C TYR A 218 17.81 4.91 10.16
N ALA A 219 19.05 5.37 10.00
CA ALA A 219 19.68 5.58 8.69
C ALA A 219 20.15 4.28 8.02
N SER A 220 20.30 3.19 8.78
CA SER A 220 20.78 1.90 8.29
C SER A 220 20.35 0.76 9.20
N LEU A 221 20.36 -0.48 8.69
CA LEU A 221 20.17 -1.66 9.52
C LEU A 221 21.17 -1.72 10.69
N ALA A 222 22.43 -1.31 10.46
CA ALA A 222 23.48 -1.31 11.48
C ALA A 222 23.20 -0.30 12.62
N THR A 223 22.54 0.82 12.30
CA THR A 223 22.19 1.87 13.27
C THR A 223 20.84 1.63 13.95
N CYS A 224 20.08 0.61 13.53
CA CYS A 224 18.75 0.31 14.05
C CYS A 224 18.78 -0.38 15.43
N ASN A 225 19.30 0.34 16.42
CA ASN A 225 19.49 -0.11 17.79
C ASN A 225 19.21 1.02 18.80
N ALA A 226 18.95 0.65 20.06
CA ALA A 226 18.57 1.61 21.11
C ALA A 226 19.70 2.60 21.50
N SER A 227 20.95 2.31 21.13
CA SER A 227 22.12 3.11 21.48
C SER A 227 22.45 4.18 20.44
N THR A 228 21.74 4.19 19.30
CA THR A 228 22.00 5.13 18.20
C THR A 228 20.89 6.18 18.15
N PRO A 229 21.21 7.48 17.96
CA PRO A 229 20.20 8.51 17.78
C PRO A 229 19.28 8.21 16.61
N THR A 230 17.98 8.39 16.83
CA THR A 230 16.97 8.29 15.77
C THR A 230 17.10 9.44 14.78
N ILE A 231 16.68 9.20 13.55
CA ILE A 231 16.61 10.24 12.52
C ILE A 231 15.17 10.76 12.41
N THR A 232 15.01 12.04 12.15
CA THR A 232 13.75 12.65 11.67
C THR A 232 13.87 13.13 10.23
N THR A 233 15.06 12.97 9.64
CA THR A 233 15.35 13.36 8.27
C THR A 233 16.25 12.35 7.56
N THR A 234 16.04 12.15 6.26
CA THR A 234 16.99 11.45 5.37
C THR A 234 17.18 12.25 4.08
N THR A 235 18.11 11.83 3.21
CA THR A 235 18.39 12.57 1.97
C THR A 235 18.41 11.67 0.75
N ILE A 236 17.85 12.15 -0.37
CA ILE A 236 18.13 11.61 -1.70
C ILE A 236 19.16 12.53 -2.35
N THR A 237 20.37 12.01 -2.59
CA THR A 237 21.49 12.78 -3.15
C THR A 237 21.44 12.80 -4.67
N THR A 238 22.12 13.78 -5.28
CA THR A 238 22.23 13.89 -6.74
C THR A 238 22.93 12.70 -7.41
N SER A 239 23.69 11.90 -6.64
CA SER A 239 24.46 10.74 -7.12
C SER A 239 23.87 9.37 -6.76
N ALA A 240 22.81 9.33 -5.93
CA ALA A 240 22.15 8.10 -5.47
C ALA A 240 20.86 7.82 -6.26
N PRO A 241 20.38 6.56 -6.31
CA PRO A 241 19.31 6.15 -7.23
C PRO A 241 17.94 6.59 -6.73
N PHE A 242 17.51 7.83 -7.01
CA PHE A 242 16.12 8.33 -6.91
C PHE A 242 15.31 7.94 -5.65
N SER A 243 15.97 7.53 -4.57
CA SER A 243 15.35 6.92 -3.41
C SER A 243 16.28 6.99 -2.20
N ALA A 244 15.69 6.90 -1.03
CA ALA A 244 16.36 6.81 0.24
C ALA A 244 15.73 5.67 1.05
N ASP A 245 16.59 4.92 1.71
CA ASP A 245 16.17 3.90 2.65
C ASP A 245 16.16 4.46 4.07
N VAL A 246 15.14 4.06 4.82
CA VAL A 246 15.08 4.27 6.27
C VAL A 246 14.63 2.99 6.94
N TRP A 247 15.17 2.72 8.12
CA TRP A 247 14.81 1.57 8.90
C TRP A 247 13.87 2.02 10.01
N VAL A 248 12.71 1.40 10.07
CA VAL A 248 11.69 1.65 11.09
C VAL A 248 11.79 0.56 12.12
N LYS A 249 11.80 0.96 13.40
CA LYS A 249 11.69 0.05 14.53
C LYS A 249 10.78 0.66 15.59
N ILE A 250 9.95 -0.19 16.16
CA ILE A 250 9.24 0.09 17.40
C ILE A 250 9.88 -0.71 18.53
N THR A 251 9.85 -0.15 19.73
CA THR A 251 10.25 -0.84 20.97
C THR A 251 9.05 -1.26 21.81
N THR A 252 7.91 -0.58 21.65
CA THR A 252 6.65 -0.86 22.33
C THR A 252 5.48 -0.60 21.37
N ILE A 253 4.40 -1.37 21.50
CA ILE A 253 3.14 -1.09 20.82
C ILE A 253 2.31 -0.28 21.79
N SER A 254 2.31 1.04 21.60
CA SER A 254 1.33 1.92 22.24
C SER A 254 0.08 2.05 21.37
N ASP A 255 0.27 2.01 20.05
CA ASP A 255 -0.79 1.96 19.04
C ASP A 255 -0.43 0.95 17.94
N PRO A 256 -1.33 0.02 17.58
CA PRO A 256 -1.07 -0.91 16.48
C PRO A 256 -1.17 -0.29 15.07
N ASN A 257 -1.66 0.95 14.94
CA ASN A 257 -1.84 1.62 13.65
C ASN A 257 -0.98 2.89 13.57
N GLY A 258 0.11 2.80 12.82
CA GLY A 258 1.01 3.90 12.52
C GLY A 258 0.85 4.46 11.11
N ILE A 259 1.42 5.64 10.91
CA ILE A 259 1.55 6.25 9.59
C ILE A 259 2.97 6.75 9.38
N ALA A 260 3.67 6.19 8.41
CA ALA A 260 4.94 6.73 7.93
C ALA A 260 4.67 7.86 6.94
N VAL A 261 5.18 9.06 7.23
CA VAL A 261 5.12 10.21 6.31
C VAL A 261 6.51 10.62 5.88
N ALA A 262 6.72 10.81 4.57
CA ALA A 262 7.90 11.47 4.02
C ALA A 262 7.49 12.75 3.29
N SER A 263 8.21 13.85 3.50
CA SER A 263 7.86 15.16 2.93
C SER A 263 9.09 15.97 2.55
N ASN A 264 8.95 16.82 1.52
CA ASN A 264 9.95 17.81 1.10
C ASN A 264 9.24 19.01 0.46
N ALA A 265 9.76 20.22 0.71
CA ALA A 265 9.20 21.44 0.12
C ALA A 265 9.29 21.40 -1.42
N GLY A 266 8.14 21.60 -2.08
CA GLY A 266 8.02 21.58 -3.54
C GLY A 266 7.80 20.19 -4.15
N LEU A 267 7.65 19.14 -3.35
CA LEU A 267 7.21 17.82 -3.78
C LEU A 267 5.91 17.45 -3.06
N ALA A 268 5.00 16.76 -3.73
CA ALA A 268 3.89 16.10 -3.04
C ALA A 268 4.46 15.03 -2.07
N GLY A 269 4.02 15.04 -0.81
CA GLY A 269 4.51 14.12 0.21
C GLY A 269 4.08 12.67 -0.03
N ALA A 270 4.72 11.74 0.67
CA ALA A 270 4.38 10.32 0.68
C ALA A 270 3.89 9.89 2.05
N ALA A 271 3.03 8.88 2.06
CA ALA A 271 2.25 8.50 3.21
C ALA A 271 1.87 7.02 3.13
N GLN A 272 2.18 6.24 4.16
CA GLN A 272 1.88 4.80 4.18
C GLN A 272 1.35 4.39 5.55
N ASN A 273 0.23 3.66 5.57
CA ASN A 273 -0.25 3.00 6.78
C ASN A 273 0.70 1.86 7.13
N VAL A 274 1.02 1.75 8.41
CA VAL A 274 1.93 0.75 8.97
C VAL A 274 1.24 0.07 10.14
N TYR A 275 1.20 -1.25 10.14
CA TYR A 275 0.58 -2.02 11.21
C TYR A 275 1.68 -2.57 12.10
N PHE A 276 1.57 -2.38 13.40
CA PHE A 276 2.55 -2.84 14.37
C PHE A 276 2.04 -4.09 15.09
N THR A 277 2.87 -5.14 15.12
CA THR A 277 2.52 -6.40 15.77
C THR A 277 3.58 -6.79 16.78
N GLY A 278 3.20 -7.50 17.82
CA GLY A 278 4.14 -8.09 18.78
C GLY A 278 4.80 -9.35 18.20
N ASN A 279 5.59 -10.03 19.04
CA ASN A 279 5.95 -11.40 18.76
C ASN A 279 4.67 -12.24 18.71
N PRO A 280 4.48 -13.08 17.67
CA PRO A 280 3.40 -14.06 17.69
C PRO A 280 3.62 -14.95 18.92
N ASN A 281 2.62 -14.99 19.80
CA ASN A 281 2.69 -15.71 21.08
C ASN A 281 1.40 -16.45 21.40
N SER A 282 0.41 -16.40 20.52
CA SER A 282 -0.90 -17.03 20.71
C SER A 282 -1.37 -17.64 19.40
N LEU A 283 -2.09 -18.75 19.51
CA LEU A 283 -2.85 -19.33 18.42
C LEU A 283 -4.31 -18.94 18.59
N VAL A 284 -4.96 -18.56 17.50
CA VAL A 284 -6.41 -18.36 17.46
C VAL A 284 -6.99 -19.33 16.43
N MET A 285 -7.77 -20.28 16.92
CA MET A 285 -8.49 -21.25 16.12
C MET A 285 -9.90 -20.73 15.88
N TYR A 286 -10.33 -20.76 14.62
CA TYR A 286 -11.73 -20.59 14.26
C TYR A 286 -12.27 -21.93 13.78
N ALA A 287 -13.17 -22.46 14.59
CA ALA A 287 -13.95 -23.65 14.30
C ALA A 287 -15.44 -23.31 14.41
N PRO A 288 -16.30 -24.01 13.68
CA PRO A 288 -17.74 -23.83 13.83
C PRO A 288 -18.14 -24.26 15.26
N PRO A 289 -19.01 -23.51 15.96
CA PRO A 289 -19.44 -23.88 17.32
C PRO A 289 -20.33 -25.13 17.29
N GLU A 290 -20.98 -25.38 16.16
CA GLU A 290 -21.72 -26.61 15.86
C GLU A 290 -21.32 -27.15 14.50
N ALA A 291 -21.15 -28.47 14.40
CA ALA A 291 -20.82 -29.15 13.16
C ALA A 291 -21.78 -30.33 12.94
N LYS A 292 -22.13 -30.63 11.68
CA LYS A 292 -22.89 -31.84 11.38
C LYS A 292 -21.97 -33.07 11.42
N ALA A 293 -22.35 -34.08 12.19
CA ALA A 293 -21.64 -35.36 12.20
C ALA A 293 -21.62 -35.99 10.80
N GLY A 294 -20.45 -36.49 10.39
CA GLY A 294 -20.20 -37.05 9.06
C GLY A 294 -19.80 -36.04 7.99
N VAL A 295 -19.67 -34.75 8.31
CA VAL A 295 -19.28 -33.69 7.38
C VAL A 295 -17.89 -33.15 7.73
N CYS A 296 -17.08 -32.92 6.70
CA CYS A 296 -15.74 -32.34 6.82
C CYS A 296 -15.82 -30.82 6.94
N TYR A 297 -15.42 -30.28 8.10
CA TYR A 297 -15.43 -28.83 8.34
C TYR A 297 -14.02 -28.26 8.34
N PRO A 298 -13.76 -27.19 7.57
CA PRO A 298 -12.52 -26.45 7.69
C PRO A 298 -12.39 -25.72 9.05
N ILE A 299 -11.17 -25.67 9.55
CA ILE A 299 -10.74 -24.91 10.73
C ILE A 299 -9.59 -24.00 10.30
N GLN A 300 -9.68 -22.73 10.65
CA GLN A 300 -8.59 -21.78 10.44
C GLN A 300 -7.79 -21.62 11.73
N ILE A 301 -6.48 -21.51 11.60
CA ILE A 301 -5.54 -21.31 12.71
C ILE A 301 -4.68 -20.11 12.37
N TYR A 302 -4.82 -19.06 13.16
CA TYR A 302 -4.07 -17.82 13.08
C TYR A 302 -2.96 -17.80 14.14
N THR A 303 -1.83 -17.19 13.82
CA THR A 303 -0.84 -16.75 14.80
C THR A 303 -1.08 -15.29 15.10
N THR A 304 -1.22 -14.96 16.39
CA THR A 304 -1.45 -13.59 16.85
C THR A 304 -0.43 -13.19 17.90
N ASP A 305 -0.22 -11.89 18.03
CA ASP A 305 0.54 -11.33 19.16
C ASP A 305 -0.29 -11.30 20.45
N ALA A 306 0.30 -10.75 21.53
CA ALA A 306 -0.37 -10.61 22.82
C ALA A 306 -1.66 -9.76 22.78
N ASN A 307 -1.82 -8.93 21.75
CA ASN A 307 -2.95 -8.03 21.54
C ASN A 307 -3.95 -8.60 20.53
N GLY A 308 -3.78 -9.86 20.12
CA GLY A 308 -4.66 -10.53 19.16
C GLY A 308 -4.45 -10.14 17.70
N ILE A 309 -3.45 -9.32 17.37
CA ILE A 309 -3.23 -8.87 16.01
C ILE A 309 -2.56 -10.00 15.22
N PRO A 310 -3.02 -10.33 14.00
CA PRO A 310 -2.34 -11.30 13.14
C PRO A 310 -0.85 -10.97 13.01
N ALA A 311 0.00 -11.92 13.39
CA ALA A 311 1.43 -11.73 13.47
C ALA A 311 2.13 -12.84 12.70
N VAL A 312 2.96 -12.47 11.72
CA VAL A 312 3.71 -13.41 10.88
C VAL A 312 4.73 -14.18 11.69
N VAL A 313 4.88 -15.48 11.41
CA VAL A 313 5.91 -16.30 12.05
C VAL A 313 7.26 -16.10 11.34
N GLY A 314 8.32 -15.87 12.11
CA GLY A 314 9.68 -15.68 11.59
C GLY A 314 10.37 -16.98 11.14
N ALA A 315 9.78 -18.13 11.45
CA ALA A 315 10.19 -19.45 11.04
C ALA A 315 8.96 -20.35 10.92
N ASN A 316 9.07 -21.48 10.20
CA ASN A 316 7.99 -22.44 10.13
C ASN A 316 7.59 -22.89 11.55
N LEU A 317 6.32 -22.68 11.90
CA LEU A 317 5.75 -23.05 13.19
C LEU A 317 4.96 -24.34 13.06
N THR A 318 5.40 -25.39 13.75
CA THR A 318 4.64 -26.64 13.86
C THR A 318 3.55 -26.47 14.91
N VAL A 319 2.30 -26.70 14.51
CA VAL A 319 1.12 -26.67 15.37
C VAL A 319 0.64 -28.10 15.61
N ASN A 320 0.56 -28.50 16.87
CA ASN A 320 -0.04 -29.76 17.30
C ASN A 320 -1.56 -29.60 17.39
N LEU A 321 -2.27 -30.56 16.80
CA LEU A 321 -3.72 -30.61 16.76
C LEU A 321 -4.19 -31.73 17.70
N ALA A 322 -4.77 -31.34 18.83
CA ALA A 322 -5.35 -32.26 19.80
C ALA A 322 -6.89 -32.13 19.79
N LYS A 323 -7.54 -33.21 20.21
CA LYS A 323 -9.00 -33.30 20.29
C LYS A 323 -9.44 -34.23 21.40
N THR A 324 -10.62 -34.01 21.96
CA THR A 324 -11.36 -35.01 22.73
C THR A 324 -12.27 -35.85 21.83
N GLY A 325 -12.74 -36.98 22.33
CA GLY A 325 -13.72 -37.81 21.62
C GLY A 325 -13.18 -38.47 20.34
N ALA A 326 -14.07 -38.76 19.40
CA ALA A 326 -13.80 -39.56 18.20
C ALA A 326 -13.33 -38.76 16.97
N ALA A 327 -13.47 -37.43 16.95
CA ALA A 327 -13.10 -36.56 15.82
C ALA A 327 -11.68 -36.77 15.27
N ILE A 328 -11.48 -36.47 13.99
CA ILE A 328 -10.17 -36.61 13.31
C ILE A 328 -9.88 -35.31 12.56
N TYR A 329 -8.62 -34.85 12.60
CA TYR A 329 -8.15 -33.74 11.78
C TYR A 329 -7.59 -34.24 10.44
N TYR A 330 -7.71 -33.41 9.40
CA TYR A 330 -7.29 -33.70 8.04
C TYR A 330 -6.60 -32.50 7.40
N SER A 331 -5.70 -32.76 6.44
CA SER A 331 -5.00 -31.72 5.68
C SER A 331 -5.75 -31.26 4.43
N ASP A 332 -6.81 -31.96 4.04
CA ASP A 332 -7.58 -31.72 2.82
C ASP A 332 -9.09 -31.63 3.07
N ALA A 333 -9.78 -30.89 2.21
CA ALA A 333 -11.22 -30.63 2.31
C ALA A 333 -12.10 -31.86 2.07
N SER A 334 -11.53 -32.95 1.55
CA SER A 334 -12.23 -34.23 1.37
C SER A 334 -12.10 -35.13 2.59
N CYS A 335 -11.40 -34.69 3.64
CA CYS A 335 -11.13 -35.45 4.85
C CYS A 335 -10.53 -36.85 4.54
N VAL A 336 -9.55 -36.91 3.64
CA VAL A 336 -8.87 -38.17 3.27
C VAL A 336 -7.57 -38.37 4.07
N SER A 337 -6.74 -37.34 4.14
CA SER A 337 -5.40 -37.41 4.71
C SER A 337 -5.40 -36.94 6.16
N SER A 338 -5.55 -37.88 7.09
CA SER A 338 -5.57 -37.56 8.52
C SER A 338 -4.22 -37.00 9.00
N ILE A 339 -4.28 -36.01 9.89
CA ILE A 339 -3.11 -35.35 10.47
C ILE A 339 -3.27 -35.19 11.98
N THR A 340 -2.14 -35.06 12.67
CA THR A 340 -2.08 -34.66 14.09
C THR A 340 -1.27 -33.38 14.28
N THR A 341 -0.61 -32.91 13.23
CA THR A 341 0.16 -31.67 13.20
C THR A 341 -0.02 -30.95 11.87
N THR A 342 0.20 -29.64 11.88
CA THR A 342 0.23 -28.79 10.68
C THR A 342 1.32 -27.73 10.80
N THR A 343 1.61 -27.01 9.72
CA THR A 343 2.66 -25.98 9.71
C THR A 343 2.10 -24.64 9.24
N VAL A 344 2.31 -23.59 10.04
CA VAL A 344 2.21 -22.20 9.59
C VAL A 344 3.58 -21.82 9.01
N SER A 345 3.63 -21.44 7.73
CA SER A 345 4.88 -21.20 7.03
C SER A 345 5.50 -19.85 7.39
N THR A 346 6.83 -19.76 7.35
CA THR A 346 7.55 -18.49 7.54
C THR A 346 7.00 -17.38 6.63
N GLY A 347 6.83 -16.18 7.19
CA GLY A 347 6.24 -15.04 6.50
C GLY A 347 4.71 -15.09 6.35
N THR A 348 4.04 -16.10 6.91
CA THR A 348 2.58 -16.21 6.95
C THR A 348 2.08 -16.19 8.40
N TYR A 349 0.77 -16.02 8.57
CA TYR A 349 0.12 -16.01 9.89
C TYR A 349 -1.14 -16.89 9.94
N LEU A 350 -1.49 -17.59 8.86
CA LEU A 350 -2.73 -18.34 8.72
C LEU A 350 -2.46 -19.73 8.14
N LYS A 351 -3.13 -20.74 8.71
CA LYS A 351 -3.22 -22.10 8.17
C LYS A 351 -4.65 -22.62 8.24
N VAL A 352 -5.13 -23.24 7.17
CA VAL A 352 -6.39 -23.98 7.15
C VAL A 352 -6.11 -25.49 7.30
N VAL A 353 -6.87 -26.14 8.17
CA VAL A 353 -6.97 -27.60 8.33
C VAL A 353 -8.44 -28.00 8.31
N TYR A 354 -8.75 -29.29 8.44
CA TYR A 354 -10.14 -29.77 8.44
C TYR A 354 -10.37 -30.72 9.62
N ILE A 355 -11.60 -30.82 10.10
CA ILE A 355 -12.02 -31.75 11.15
C ILE A 355 -13.32 -32.46 10.74
N MET A 356 -13.47 -33.71 11.11
CA MET A 356 -14.72 -34.45 10.98
C MET A 356 -14.91 -35.36 12.19
N ASP A 357 -16.14 -35.50 12.65
CA ASP A 357 -16.55 -36.55 13.58
C ASP A 357 -17.74 -37.30 13.00
N LEU A 358 -17.76 -38.62 13.13
CA LEU A 358 -18.88 -39.45 12.72
C LEU A 358 -19.95 -39.57 13.82
N THR A 359 -19.60 -39.25 15.08
CA THR A 359 -20.52 -39.31 16.21
C THR A 359 -21.02 -37.93 16.59
N SER A 360 -22.28 -37.85 17.02
CA SER A 360 -22.80 -36.64 17.66
C SER A 360 -22.32 -36.57 19.10
N GLN A 361 -21.52 -35.55 19.41
CA GLN A 361 -20.89 -35.34 20.71
C GLN A 361 -20.26 -33.94 20.77
N SER A 362 -19.92 -33.49 21.97
CA SER A 362 -19.08 -32.30 22.15
C SER A 362 -17.60 -32.69 21.98
N VAL A 363 -16.89 -32.00 21.08
CA VAL A 363 -15.45 -32.15 20.84
C VAL A 363 -14.75 -30.87 21.26
N THR A 364 -13.74 -31.01 22.12
CA THR A 364 -12.81 -29.92 22.43
C THR A 364 -11.63 -30.04 21.47
N ALA A 365 -11.54 -29.11 20.53
CA ALA A 365 -10.47 -28.98 19.56
C ALA A 365 -9.39 -28.03 20.11
N THR A 366 -8.14 -28.47 20.10
CA THR A 366 -7.01 -27.69 20.64
C THR A 366 -5.90 -27.57 19.61
N ALA A 367 -5.52 -26.34 19.28
CA ALA A 367 -4.28 -26.03 18.57
C ALA A 367 -3.24 -25.54 19.57
N SER A 368 -2.06 -26.17 19.57
CA SER A 368 -0.97 -25.81 20.47
C SER A 368 0.36 -25.78 19.73
N ALA A 369 1.24 -24.86 20.10
CA ALA A 369 2.60 -24.82 19.60
C ALA A 369 3.55 -24.39 20.73
N THR A 370 4.81 -24.82 20.66
CA THR A 370 5.81 -24.48 21.66
C THR A 370 5.97 -22.96 21.77
N ALA A 371 5.88 -22.41 22.98
CA ALA A 371 5.94 -20.98 23.29
C ALA A 371 4.75 -20.13 22.78
N TYR A 372 3.63 -20.78 22.43
CA TYR A 372 2.38 -20.11 22.09
C TYR A 372 1.29 -20.48 23.09
N ASN A 373 0.47 -19.50 23.48
CA ASN A 373 -0.80 -19.75 24.14
C ASN A 373 -1.66 -20.59 23.20
N PRO A 374 -2.16 -21.76 23.64
CA PRO A 374 -2.97 -22.62 22.80
C PRO A 374 -4.33 -21.98 22.54
N SER A 375 -4.92 -22.34 21.42
CA SER A 375 -6.32 -22.06 21.16
C SER A 375 -7.15 -23.30 21.44
N VAL A 376 -8.27 -23.12 22.12
CA VAL A 376 -9.23 -24.17 22.42
C VAL A 376 -10.58 -23.73 21.94
N GLU A 377 -11.19 -24.54 21.08
CA GLU A 377 -12.55 -24.36 20.60
C GLU A 377 -13.38 -25.59 20.96
N THR A 378 -14.64 -25.36 21.31
CA THR A 378 -15.60 -26.45 21.51
C THR A 378 -16.51 -26.52 20.29
N ILE A 379 -16.51 -27.68 19.64
CA ILE A 379 -17.33 -27.99 18.48
C ILE A 379 -18.36 -29.01 18.92
N LEU A 380 -19.63 -28.62 18.88
CA LEU A 380 -20.73 -29.54 19.12
C LEU A 380 -21.08 -30.26 17.81
N PHE A 381 -20.62 -31.51 17.66
CA PHE A 381 -21.05 -32.34 16.54
C PHE A 381 -22.46 -32.85 16.79
N ASN A 382 -23.41 -32.49 15.94
CA ASN A 382 -24.81 -32.87 16.03
C ASN A 382 -25.26 -33.59 14.75
N SER A 383 -26.39 -34.28 14.80
CA SER A 383 -27.04 -34.80 13.59
C SER A 383 -27.58 -33.68 12.69
N THR A 384 -27.87 -32.51 13.28
CA THR A 384 -28.33 -31.28 12.63
C THR A 384 -27.74 -30.07 13.34
N ILE A 385 -27.38 -29.01 12.60
CA ILE A 385 -26.87 -27.76 13.17
C ILE A 385 -28.01 -26.75 13.38
N SER A 386 -27.90 -25.93 14.42
CA SER A 386 -28.80 -24.80 14.69
C SER A 386 -28.73 -23.82 13.52
N TRP A 387 -29.88 -23.45 12.96
CA TRP A 387 -29.97 -22.67 11.74
C TRP A 387 -31.10 -21.63 11.84
N TRP A 388 -30.79 -20.36 11.58
CA TRP A 388 -31.76 -19.26 11.75
C TRP A 388 -33.00 -19.42 10.88
N ASN A 389 -32.82 -19.72 9.59
CA ASN A 389 -33.92 -19.88 8.65
C ASN A 389 -33.57 -20.86 7.52
N ASN A 390 -34.36 -21.91 7.40
CA ASN A 390 -34.14 -23.00 6.44
C ASN A 390 -34.28 -22.62 4.96
N SER A 391 -34.69 -21.40 4.64
CA SER A 391 -34.73 -20.88 3.26
C SER A 391 -33.39 -20.32 2.80
N TRP A 392 -32.46 -20.07 3.73
CA TRP A 392 -31.09 -19.66 3.45
C TRP A 392 -30.18 -20.87 3.52
N LEU A 393 -29.59 -21.26 2.39
CA LEU A 393 -28.87 -22.55 2.30
C LEU A 393 -27.41 -22.46 2.73
N LYS A 394 -26.88 -21.26 2.93
CA LYS A 394 -25.48 -21.03 3.31
C LYS A 394 -25.36 -19.96 4.39
N ARG A 395 -24.35 -20.09 5.25
CA ARG A 395 -23.93 -19.03 6.17
C ARG A 395 -22.42 -18.97 6.34
N MET A 396 -21.92 -17.86 6.86
CA MET A 396 -20.51 -17.66 7.19
C MET A 396 -20.40 -17.00 8.56
N ARG A 397 -19.64 -17.58 9.49
CA ARG A 397 -19.35 -16.98 10.80
C ARG A 397 -18.25 -15.92 10.66
N MET A 398 -18.40 -14.85 11.42
CA MET A 398 -17.45 -13.74 11.50
C MET A 398 -17.14 -13.46 12.97
N ASP A 399 -15.86 -13.47 13.32
CA ASP A 399 -15.38 -13.22 14.66
C ASP A 399 -14.68 -11.87 14.72
N ILE A 400 -15.08 -11.04 15.68
CA ILE A 400 -14.58 -9.68 15.87
C ILE A 400 -13.45 -9.73 16.88
N ASN A 401 -12.28 -9.25 16.46
CA ASN A 401 -11.15 -9.04 17.32
C ASN A 401 -11.26 -7.71 18.07
N ASN A 402 -11.26 -7.75 19.39
CA ASN A 402 -11.16 -6.60 20.28
C ASN A 402 -10.14 -6.84 21.42
N LEU A 403 -9.09 -7.63 21.19
CA LEU A 403 -8.07 -7.96 22.19
C LEU A 403 -7.16 -6.76 22.55
N ASP A 404 -7.03 -5.77 21.66
CA ASP A 404 -6.21 -4.56 21.81
C ASP A 404 -6.97 -3.36 22.44
N GLN A 405 -8.23 -3.56 22.86
CA GLN A 405 -9.02 -2.55 23.56
C GLN A 405 -9.54 -3.11 24.88
N THR A 406 -9.21 -2.44 25.98
CA THR A 406 -9.63 -2.82 27.34
C THR A 406 -11.07 -2.45 27.65
N VAL A 407 -11.79 -1.90 26.67
CA VAL A 407 -13.18 -1.42 26.79
C VAL A 407 -14.08 -2.18 25.82
N ALA A 408 -15.27 -2.51 26.30
CA ALA A 408 -16.33 -3.10 25.49
C ALA A 408 -17.08 -2.00 24.74
N HIS A 409 -17.48 -2.29 23.50
CA HIS A 409 -18.22 -1.33 22.67
C HIS A 409 -19.65 -1.81 22.49
N THR A 410 -20.60 -0.88 22.52
CA THR A 410 -22.02 -1.15 22.31
C THR A 410 -22.51 -0.44 21.07
N ASP A 411 -23.49 -1.04 20.37
CA ASP A 411 -24.10 -0.51 19.15
C ASP A 411 -23.06 0.02 18.15
N GLN A 412 -22.02 -0.78 17.91
CA GLN A 412 -20.89 -0.41 17.07
C GLN A 412 -21.14 -0.86 15.63
N PRO A 413 -21.16 0.05 14.65
CA PRO A 413 -21.07 -0.32 13.24
C PRO A 413 -19.70 -0.92 12.94
N VAL A 414 -19.71 -2.06 12.25
CA VAL A 414 -18.53 -2.84 11.89
C VAL A 414 -18.54 -3.08 10.38
N LEU A 415 -17.44 -2.74 9.70
CA LEU A 415 -17.31 -2.93 8.26
C LEU A 415 -16.92 -4.38 7.95
N VAL A 416 -17.87 -5.11 7.40
CA VAL A 416 -17.66 -6.42 6.79
C VAL A 416 -17.22 -6.22 5.35
N THR A 417 -16.11 -6.85 4.96
CA THR A 417 -15.61 -6.84 3.58
C THR A 417 -15.51 -8.26 3.04
N ILE A 418 -16.31 -8.58 2.03
CA ILE A 418 -16.34 -9.90 1.39
C ILE A 418 -15.90 -9.85 -0.07
N ASN A 419 -15.33 -10.93 -0.57
CA ASN A 419 -14.94 -11.07 -1.97
C ASN A 419 -15.01 -12.54 -2.43
N SER A 420 -14.63 -12.79 -3.68
CA SER A 420 -14.72 -14.11 -4.31
C SER A 420 -13.78 -15.17 -3.69
N SER A 421 -12.83 -14.78 -2.85
CA SER A 421 -12.02 -15.72 -2.06
C SER A 421 -12.73 -16.22 -0.80
N LEU A 422 -13.75 -15.49 -0.33
CA LEU A 422 -14.51 -15.81 0.88
C LEU A 422 -15.85 -16.50 0.55
N ILE A 423 -16.55 -16.01 -0.47
CA ILE A 423 -17.86 -16.55 -0.88
C ILE A 423 -17.97 -16.70 -2.40
N SER A 424 -18.91 -17.54 -2.85
CA SER A 424 -19.30 -17.60 -4.27
C SER A 424 -20.44 -16.64 -4.56
N TYR A 425 -20.19 -15.59 -5.35
CA TYR A 425 -21.25 -14.63 -5.72
C TYR A 425 -22.35 -15.22 -6.61
N SER A 426 -22.13 -16.37 -7.27
CA SER A 426 -23.20 -17.11 -7.95
C SER A 426 -24.25 -17.69 -6.99
N ASP A 427 -23.94 -17.71 -5.70
CA ASP A 427 -24.86 -18.12 -4.63
C ASP A 427 -25.60 -16.95 -3.99
N THR A 428 -25.38 -15.73 -4.47
CA THR A 428 -26.06 -14.52 -3.97
C THR A 428 -27.01 -13.96 -5.03
N LYS A 429 -28.00 -13.17 -4.60
CA LYS A 429 -28.82 -12.38 -5.51
C LYS A 429 -28.12 -11.09 -5.92
N THR A 430 -28.59 -10.51 -7.01
CA THR A 430 -28.18 -9.17 -7.46
C THR A 430 -28.23 -8.18 -6.30
N ASN A 431 -27.20 -7.34 -6.19
CA ASN A 431 -27.03 -6.32 -5.14
C ASN A 431 -27.07 -6.87 -3.71
N GLY A 432 -26.81 -8.17 -3.50
CA GLY A 432 -26.80 -8.77 -2.17
C GLY A 432 -28.18 -8.85 -1.50
N ALA A 433 -29.28 -8.78 -2.27
CA ALA A 433 -30.64 -8.72 -1.72
C ALA A 433 -30.99 -9.89 -0.77
N ASP A 434 -30.31 -11.03 -0.90
CA ASP A 434 -30.52 -12.21 -0.06
C ASP A 434 -29.58 -12.31 1.15
N ILE A 435 -28.67 -11.37 1.40
CA ILE A 435 -27.81 -11.46 2.59
C ILE A 435 -28.59 -11.12 3.86
N ARG A 436 -28.31 -11.80 4.97
CA ARG A 436 -28.84 -11.48 6.31
C ARG A 436 -27.75 -11.61 7.34
N PHE A 437 -27.69 -10.70 8.30
CA PHE A 437 -26.79 -10.82 9.44
C PHE A 437 -27.57 -11.26 10.68
N VAL A 438 -27.03 -12.21 11.43
CA VAL A 438 -27.67 -12.80 12.60
C VAL A 438 -26.65 -12.91 13.72
N ALA A 439 -27.05 -12.58 14.95
CA ALA A 439 -26.20 -12.66 16.13
C ALA A 439 -25.80 -14.11 16.46
N SER A 440 -24.87 -14.27 17.41
CA SER A 440 -24.37 -15.55 17.89
C SER A 440 -25.45 -16.49 18.46
N ASP A 441 -26.61 -15.96 18.84
CA ASP A 441 -27.75 -16.73 19.34
C ASP A 441 -28.53 -17.48 18.26
N ASN A 442 -28.19 -17.32 16.98
CA ASN A 442 -28.89 -17.88 15.82
C ASN A 442 -30.37 -17.46 15.68
N VAL A 443 -30.77 -16.36 16.33
CA VAL A 443 -32.16 -15.90 16.36
C VAL A 443 -32.24 -14.42 16.02
N THR A 444 -31.39 -13.59 16.61
CA THR A 444 -31.48 -12.13 16.53
C THR A 444 -30.91 -11.63 15.21
N ALA A 445 -31.76 -11.08 14.33
CA ALA A 445 -31.32 -10.39 13.14
C ALA A 445 -30.59 -9.09 13.50
N LEU A 446 -29.50 -8.80 12.79
CA LEU A 446 -28.69 -7.59 12.95
C LEU A 446 -28.99 -6.60 11.83
N ASP A 447 -29.04 -5.32 12.19
CA ASP A 447 -29.18 -4.25 11.21
C ASP A 447 -27.91 -4.14 10.36
N TYR A 448 -28.09 -3.96 9.06
CA TYR A 448 -27.00 -3.84 8.10
C TYR A 448 -27.32 -2.86 6.97
N GLU A 449 -26.27 -2.34 6.35
CA GLU A 449 -26.28 -1.47 5.17
C GLU A 449 -25.17 -1.90 4.22
N ILE A 450 -25.54 -2.19 2.97
CA ILE A 450 -24.62 -2.51 1.89
C ILE A 450 -24.09 -1.18 1.35
N GLU A 451 -22.85 -0.91 1.71
CA GLU A 451 -22.09 0.23 1.24
C GLU A 451 -21.74 0.08 -0.24
N SER A 452 -21.24 -1.08 -0.62
CA SER A 452 -20.95 -1.40 -2.01
C SER A 452 -21.10 -2.90 -2.27
N TRP A 453 -21.64 -3.24 -3.44
CA TRP A 453 -21.77 -4.63 -3.89
C TRP A 453 -20.98 -4.84 -5.19
N ASN A 454 -19.78 -5.38 -5.08
CA ASN A 454 -18.87 -5.61 -6.21
C ASN A 454 -18.40 -7.08 -6.24
N PRO A 455 -19.11 -7.95 -6.99
CA PRO A 455 -18.75 -9.36 -7.15
C PRO A 455 -17.35 -9.64 -7.76
N THR A 456 -16.78 -8.66 -8.47
CA THR A 456 -15.46 -8.77 -9.11
C THR A 456 -14.33 -8.22 -8.25
N GLY A 457 -14.65 -7.58 -7.13
CA GLY A 457 -13.72 -7.02 -6.17
C GLY A 457 -14.19 -7.27 -4.74
N ASN A 458 -14.13 -6.23 -3.92
CA ASN A 458 -14.64 -6.26 -2.55
C ASN A 458 -16.07 -5.70 -2.51
N SER A 459 -16.98 -6.42 -1.85
CA SER A 459 -18.24 -5.85 -1.39
C SER A 459 -18.09 -5.45 0.07
N GLN A 460 -18.60 -4.28 0.42
CA GLN A 460 -18.48 -3.67 1.75
C GLN A 460 -19.88 -3.51 2.36
N ILE A 461 -20.02 -3.94 3.61
CA ILE A 461 -21.30 -3.95 4.32
C ILE A 461 -21.07 -3.50 5.76
N TRP A 462 -21.81 -2.49 6.20
CA TRP A 462 -21.88 -2.09 7.60
C TRP A 462 -22.86 -2.97 8.36
N VAL A 463 -22.45 -3.49 9.51
CA VAL A 463 -23.31 -4.28 10.40
C VAL A 463 -23.25 -3.70 11.79
N ARG A 464 -24.40 -3.40 12.42
CA ARG A 464 -24.42 -2.93 13.82
C ARG A 464 -24.33 -4.12 14.76
N ILE A 465 -23.26 -4.13 15.55
CA ILE A 465 -22.98 -5.16 16.55
C ILE A 465 -23.41 -4.65 17.92
N PRO A 466 -24.40 -5.29 18.59
CA PRO A 466 -24.95 -4.79 19.85
C PRO A 466 -23.92 -4.70 20.97
N THR A 467 -23.00 -5.66 21.04
CA THR A 467 -21.94 -5.68 22.06
C THR A 467 -20.70 -6.36 21.50
N ILE A 468 -19.57 -5.66 21.57
CA ILE A 468 -18.23 -6.18 21.33
C ILE A 468 -17.50 -6.20 22.67
N LEU A 469 -17.11 -7.39 23.11
CA LEU A 469 -16.50 -7.61 24.42
C LEU A 469 -15.11 -6.95 24.53
N ALA A 470 -14.78 -6.42 25.71
CA ALA A 470 -13.45 -5.91 26.03
C ALA A 470 -12.41 -7.04 26.02
N THR A 471 -11.20 -6.75 25.54
CA THR A 471 -10.05 -7.67 25.60
C THR A 471 -10.41 -9.09 25.14
N SER A 472 -11.16 -9.20 24.04
CA SER A 472 -11.74 -10.47 23.59
C SER A 472 -11.84 -10.55 22.07
N ASP A 473 -11.71 -11.75 21.54
CA ASP A 473 -11.95 -12.13 20.15
C ASP A 473 -13.18 -13.04 19.99
N LYS A 474 -13.98 -13.19 21.06
CA LYS A 474 -15.09 -14.15 21.12
C LYS A 474 -16.44 -13.57 20.68
N THR A 475 -16.48 -12.27 20.39
CA THR A 475 -17.67 -11.65 19.82
C THR A 475 -17.83 -12.13 18.38
N HIS A 476 -18.95 -12.75 18.04
CA HIS A 476 -19.17 -13.30 16.70
C HIS A 476 -20.62 -13.19 16.26
N PHE A 477 -20.83 -13.28 14.95
CA PHE A 477 -22.11 -13.22 14.27
C PHE A 477 -22.03 -13.98 12.94
N TYR A 478 -23.14 -14.10 12.22
CA TYR A 478 -23.24 -14.86 10.98
C TYR A 478 -23.79 -14.01 9.85
N MET A 479 -23.29 -14.24 8.64
CA MET A 479 -23.90 -13.80 7.39
C MET A 479 -24.57 -14.99 6.71
N TYR A 480 -25.89 -14.98 6.53
CA TYR A 480 -26.67 -15.97 5.77
C TYR A 480 -26.92 -15.48 4.34
N TYR A 481 -26.88 -16.38 3.37
CA TYR A 481 -27.19 -16.11 1.96
C TYR A 481 -27.69 -17.37 1.22
N LYS A 482 -27.85 -17.32 -0.10
CA LYS A 482 -28.41 -18.38 -0.96
C LYS A 482 -29.90 -18.61 -0.70
N ASN A 483 -30.67 -17.53 -0.74
CA ASN A 483 -32.13 -17.61 -0.76
C ASN A 483 -32.68 -16.96 -2.05
N PRO A 484 -33.10 -17.74 -3.06
CA PRO A 484 -33.58 -17.19 -4.33
C PRO A 484 -34.89 -16.38 -4.18
N ALA A 485 -35.69 -16.66 -3.15
CA ALA A 485 -36.96 -15.98 -2.89
C ALA A 485 -36.80 -14.71 -2.04
N ALA A 486 -35.62 -14.44 -1.47
CA ALA A 486 -35.41 -13.28 -0.62
C ALA A 486 -35.51 -11.96 -1.40
N VAL A 487 -36.04 -10.93 -0.73
CA VAL A 487 -36.01 -9.53 -1.15
C VAL A 487 -35.01 -8.76 -0.29
N ASP A 488 -34.59 -7.59 -0.74
CA ASP A 488 -33.73 -6.72 0.05
C ASP A 488 -34.37 -6.38 1.41
N ALA A 489 -33.57 -6.37 2.48
CA ALA A 489 -34.02 -6.13 3.84
C ALA A 489 -32.98 -5.38 4.69
N GLN A 490 -32.15 -4.56 4.04
CA GLN A 490 -31.26 -3.65 4.74
C GLN A 490 -32.03 -2.71 5.66
N ASN A 491 -31.41 -2.31 6.77
CA ASN A 491 -31.94 -1.31 7.68
C ASN A 491 -30.85 -0.30 8.03
N LYS A 492 -30.52 0.56 7.06
CA LYS A 492 -29.47 1.58 7.22
C LYS A 492 -29.65 2.45 8.46
N THR A 493 -30.88 2.90 8.72
CA THR A 493 -31.16 3.77 9.87
C THR A 493 -30.98 3.05 11.20
N GLY A 494 -31.16 1.72 11.20
CA GLY A 494 -30.86 0.86 12.34
C GLY A 494 -29.37 0.65 12.56
N VAL A 495 -28.52 0.79 11.52
CA VAL A 495 -27.06 0.70 11.68
C VAL A 495 -26.51 1.91 12.44
N TRP A 496 -26.98 3.11 12.09
CA TRP A 496 -26.36 4.37 12.51
C TRP A 496 -27.10 5.09 13.65
N THR A 497 -27.70 4.35 14.58
CA THR A 497 -28.51 4.91 15.68
C THR A 497 -27.72 5.83 16.63
N SER A 498 -26.41 5.60 16.76
CA SER A 498 -25.51 6.37 17.64
C SER A 498 -25.00 7.67 17.00
N TYR A 499 -25.30 7.92 15.72
CA TYR A 499 -24.75 9.02 14.94
C TYR A 499 -25.84 10.04 14.63
N TRP A 500 -25.44 11.31 14.56
CA TRP A 500 -26.34 12.40 14.19
C TRP A 500 -26.43 12.57 12.66
N MET A 501 -25.35 12.26 11.94
CA MET A 501 -25.29 12.26 10.48
C MET A 501 -24.20 11.30 10.00
N VAL A 502 -24.48 10.56 8.93
CA VAL A 502 -23.51 9.69 8.24
C VAL A 502 -23.72 9.81 6.74
N TRP A 503 -22.70 10.30 6.03
CA TRP A 503 -22.63 10.28 4.57
C TRP A 503 -21.48 9.40 4.12
N HIS A 504 -21.80 8.36 3.35
CA HIS A 504 -20.82 7.50 2.72
C HIS A 504 -20.13 8.16 1.52
N LEU A 505 -20.81 9.12 0.86
CA LEU A 505 -20.31 9.82 -0.34
C LEU A 505 -20.14 8.93 -1.59
N ASN A 506 -20.73 7.75 -1.56
CA ASN A 506 -20.83 6.81 -2.68
C ASN A 506 -21.98 7.11 -3.68
N ASP A 507 -22.83 8.10 -3.38
CA ASP A 507 -23.93 8.52 -4.24
C ASP A 507 -23.44 9.27 -5.49
N ASN A 508 -24.16 9.13 -6.62
CA ASN A 508 -23.83 9.82 -7.86
C ASN A 508 -24.05 11.36 -7.72
N PRO A 509 -22.98 12.19 -7.77
CA PRO A 509 -23.07 13.64 -7.58
C PRO A 509 -23.80 14.36 -8.71
N THR A 510 -23.95 13.73 -9.88
CA THR A 510 -24.71 14.26 -11.04
C THR A 510 -26.16 13.79 -11.06
N GLY A 511 -26.57 12.97 -10.10
CA GLY A 511 -27.93 12.47 -9.96
C GLY A 511 -28.93 13.51 -9.46
N ALA A 512 -30.17 13.07 -9.25
CA ALA A 512 -31.24 13.90 -8.73
C ALA A 512 -30.97 14.31 -7.27
N ALA A 513 -31.16 15.59 -6.97
CA ALA A 513 -31.02 16.11 -5.62
C ALA A 513 -32.10 15.57 -4.66
N PRO A 514 -31.81 15.46 -3.34
CA PRO A 514 -30.48 15.59 -2.75
C PRO A 514 -29.62 14.37 -3.15
N GLN A 515 -28.37 14.58 -3.54
CA GLN A 515 -27.52 13.49 -4.05
C GLN A 515 -27.00 12.62 -2.91
N TYR A 516 -26.36 13.24 -1.93
CA TYR A 516 -25.72 12.54 -0.83
C TYR A 516 -26.73 12.24 0.28
N LYS A 517 -27.03 10.96 0.50
CA LYS A 517 -28.05 10.55 1.45
C LYS A 517 -27.46 10.38 2.85
N ASP A 518 -28.18 10.85 3.85
CA ASP A 518 -27.89 10.50 5.24
C ASP A 518 -28.40 9.08 5.53
N SER A 519 -27.51 8.25 6.06
CA SER A 519 -27.83 6.87 6.43
C SER A 519 -28.49 6.77 7.81
N THR A 520 -28.45 7.84 8.61
CA THR A 520 -29.20 7.90 9.88
C THR A 520 -30.69 8.18 9.67
N ALA A 521 -31.50 7.92 10.71
CA ALA A 521 -32.92 8.28 10.72
C ALA A 521 -33.16 9.81 10.68
N ASN A 522 -32.11 10.62 10.81
CA ASN A 522 -32.23 12.05 10.89
C ASN A 522 -32.42 12.70 9.50
N GLY A 523 -31.99 12.07 8.40
CA GLY A 523 -32.27 12.57 7.04
C GLY A 523 -31.58 13.88 6.68
N ARG A 524 -30.35 14.09 7.17
CA ARG A 524 -29.49 15.27 6.97
C ARG A 524 -28.84 15.20 5.59
N ASN A 525 -29.64 15.14 4.54
CA ASN A 525 -29.16 14.88 3.18
C ASN A 525 -28.36 16.07 2.63
N GLY A 526 -27.36 15.75 1.80
CA GLY A 526 -26.50 16.69 1.11
C GLY A 526 -26.98 16.97 -0.31
N THR A 527 -26.96 18.24 -0.70
CA THR A 527 -27.16 18.70 -2.07
C THR A 527 -25.88 19.36 -2.55
N VAL A 528 -25.43 18.96 -3.73
CA VAL A 528 -24.30 19.59 -4.41
C VAL A 528 -24.54 21.08 -4.63
N SER A 529 -23.53 21.92 -4.36
CA SER A 529 -23.59 23.36 -4.68
C SER A 529 -22.18 23.96 -4.87
N PRO A 530 -21.94 24.85 -5.85
CA PRO A 530 -22.78 25.15 -7.01
C PRO A 530 -22.59 24.11 -8.14
N THR A 531 -21.52 23.32 -8.09
CA THR A 531 -21.13 22.33 -9.11
C THR A 531 -20.93 20.95 -8.50
N PRO A 532 -21.29 19.86 -9.21
CA PRO A 532 -21.02 18.50 -8.79
C PRO A 532 -19.53 18.24 -8.58
N PRO A 533 -19.10 17.76 -7.39
CA PRO A 533 -17.77 17.19 -7.25
C PRO A 533 -17.64 15.97 -8.16
N THR A 534 -16.40 15.62 -8.50
CA THR A 534 -16.14 14.38 -9.25
C THR A 534 -16.21 13.19 -8.31
N GLN A 535 -16.89 12.12 -8.70
CA GLN A 535 -16.87 10.86 -7.96
C GLN A 535 -15.62 10.06 -8.30
N VAL A 536 -14.90 9.58 -7.29
CA VAL A 536 -13.67 8.79 -7.43
C VAL A 536 -13.60 7.73 -6.34
N THR A 537 -12.89 6.63 -6.55
CA THR A 537 -12.74 5.56 -5.54
C THR A 537 -12.22 6.10 -4.20
N GLY A 538 -12.95 5.78 -3.13
CA GLY A 538 -12.66 6.18 -1.75
C GLY A 538 -11.82 5.17 -0.98
N VAL A 539 -11.78 5.34 0.34
CA VAL A 539 -11.30 4.31 1.28
C VAL A 539 -12.35 3.23 1.44
N ILE A 540 -13.62 3.65 1.48
CA ILE A 540 -14.79 2.79 1.55
C ILE A 540 -15.71 3.22 0.40
N GLY A 541 -16.02 2.29 -0.50
CA GLY A 541 -16.79 2.61 -1.70
C GLY A 541 -16.15 3.71 -2.55
N ASP A 542 -16.95 4.71 -2.90
CA ASP A 542 -16.57 5.90 -3.65
C ASP A 542 -16.58 7.15 -2.75
N SER A 543 -15.89 8.19 -3.19
CA SER A 543 -15.67 9.43 -2.46
C SER A 543 -15.98 10.66 -3.31
N ALA A 544 -16.15 11.81 -2.66
CA ALA A 544 -16.35 13.09 -3.32
C ALA A 544 -15.02 13.84 -3.50
N ASN A 545 -14.62 14.10 -4.75
CA ASN A 545 -13.46 14.92 -5.08
C ASN A 545 -13.86 16.38 -5.34
N LEU A 546 -13.64 17.23 -4.33
CA LEU A 546 -13.85 18.68 -4.32
C LEU A 546 -12.61 19.35 -4.92
N SER A 547 -12.50 19.37 -6.24
CA SER A 547 -11.24 19.71 -6.92
C SER A 547 -11.19 21.14 -7.44
N ASN A 548 -12.34 21.80 -7.57
CA ASN A 548 -12.40 23.22 -7.89
C ASN A 548 -12.66 24.04 -6.61
N SER A 549 -12.23 25.30 -6.61
CA SER A 549 -12.36 26.18 -5.45
C SER A 549 -13.81 26.58 -5.13
N ALA A 550 -14.80 26.10 -5.88
CA ALA A 550 -16.22 26.38 -5.68
C ALA A 550 -17.00 25.18 -5.13
N ASP A 551 -16.49 23.95 -5.24
CA ASP A 551 -17.19 22.72 -4.86
C ASP A 551 -17.44 22.66 -3.35
N TYR A 552 -18.68 22.42 -2.97
CA TYR A 552 -19.07 21.98 -1.63
C TYR A 552 -20.40 21.23 -1.68
N ILE A 553 -20.75 20.62 -0.57
CA ILE A 553 -22.02 19.94 -0.36
C ILE A 553 -22.79 20.71 0.71
N THR A 554 -23.98 21.16 0.37
CA THR A 554 -24.91 21.81 1.30
C THR A 554 -25.73 20.75 2.02
N VAL A 555 -25.64 20.73 3.34
CA VAL A 555 -26.50 19.96 4.23
C VAL A 555 -27.87 20.63 4.29
N ASN A 556 -28.96 19.87 4.23
CA ASN A 556 -30.32 20.40 4.34
C ASN A 556 -30.73 20.87 5.76
N THR A 557 -29.77 21.15 6.64
CA THR A 557 -29.98 21.62 8.01
C THR A 557 -28.84 22.51 8.48
N ASN A 558 -29.10 23.32 9.52
CA ASN A 558 -28.06 24.10 10.19
C ASN A 558 -27.17 23.19 11.04
N LEU A 559 -25.86 23.28 10.84
CA LEU A 559 -24.84 22.53 11.60
C LEU A 559 -24.49 23.17 12.94
N GLN A 560 -24.77 24.47 13.12
CA GLN A 560 -24.37 25.23 14.31
C GLN A 560 -24.83 24.60 15.64
N PRO A 561 -26.07 24.11 15.80
CA PRO A 561 -26.53 23.54 17.08
C PRO A 561 -25.73 22.31 17.52
N VAL A 562 -25.00 21.66 16.60
CA VAL A 562 -24.17 20.49 16.89
C VAL A 562 -22.70 20.87 16.95
N ILE A 563 -22.14 21.33 15.83
CA ILE A 563 -20.69 21.62 15.71
C ILE A 563 -20.28 22.79 16.60
N GLY A 564 -21.17 23.77 16.81
CA GLY A 564 -20.98 24.89 17.75
C GLY A 564 -21.10 24.50 19.23
N ASN A 565 -21.43 23.25 19.57
CA ASN A 565 -21.60 22.74 20.94
C ASN A 565 -20.69 21.52 21.19
N ASN A 566 -21.15 20.56 22.02
CA ASN A 566 -20.51 19.28 22.24
C ASN A 566 -20.66 18.42 20.98
N SER A 567 -19.56 18.08 20.32
CA SER A 567 -19.59 17.32 19.06
C SER A 567 -18.32 16.52 18.83
N THR A 568 -18.45 15.53 17.94
CA THR A 568 -17.33 14.81 17.35
C THR A 568 -17.59 14.68 15.86
N PHE A 569 -16.73 15.30 15.05
CA PHE A 569 -16.79 15.23 13.59
C PHE A 569 -15.65 14.35 13.09
N SER A 570 -15.94 13.48 12.13
CA SER A 570 -14.91 12.67 11.48
C SER A 570 -15.15 12.48 9.99
N THR A 571 -14.07 12.27 9.25
CA THR A 571 -14.10 11.95 7.81
C THR A 571 -12.76 11.38 7.39
N TRP A 572 -12.77 10.50 6.40
CA TRP A 572 -11.58 10.24 5.60
C TRP A 572 -11.35 11.44 4.68
N MET A 573 -10.13 11.96 4.66
CA MET A 573 -9.74 13.05 3.78
C MET A 573 -8.44 12.75 3.04
N ARG A 574 -8.31 13.29 1.83
CA ARG A 574 -7.07 13.28 1.04
C ARG A 574 -6.92 14.62 0.32
N THR A 575 -5.80 15.31 0.53
CA THR A 575 -5.57 16.64 -0.07
C THR A 575 -4.08 16.91 -0.25
N SER A 576 -3.74 17.71 -1.24
CA SER A 576 -2.44 18.38 -1.40
C SER A 576 -2.52 19.90 -1.20
N GLN A 577 -3.69 20.40 -0.80
CA GLN A 577 -3.95 21.82 -0.63
C GLN A 577 -3.00 22.41 0.42
N THR A 578 -2.48 23.61 0.13
CA THR A 578 -1.77 24.42 1.12
C THR A 578 -2.70 25.48 1.67
N GLY A 579 -2.68 25.65 2.98
CA GLY A 579 -3.54 26.59 3.71
C GLY A 579 -3.06 28.03 3.71
N THR A 580 -3.61 28.81 4.65
CA THR A 580 -3.10 30.14 5.03
C THR A 580 -2.69 30.17 6.49
N SER A 581 -1.93 31.20 6.88
CA SER A 581 -1.48 31.41 8.26
C SER A 581 -2.57 31.96 9.18
N LEU A 582 -3.66 32.46 8.62
CA LEU A 582 -4.81 33.06 9.32
C LEU A 582 -5.98 32.08 9.29
N THR A 583 -6.63 31.84 10.43
CA THR A 583 -7.74 30.88 10.55
C THR A 583 -8.95 31.26 9.70
N TYR A 584 -9.33 32.55 9.71
CA TYR A 584 -10.54 33.04 9.07
C TYR A 584 -10.51 33.02 7.53
N THR A 585 -9.32 33.02 6.91
CA THR A 585 -9.17 32.85 5.45
C THR A 585 -8.82 31.43 5.04
N ALA A 586 -8.48 30.56 5.99
CA ALA A 586 -7.95 29.26 5.66
C ALA A 586 -9.06 28.33 5.13
N PRO A 587 -8.74 27.45 4.16
CA PRO A 587 -9.63 26.37 3.74
C PRO A 587 -10.01 25.47 4.90
N ALA A 588 -11.28 25.11 5.04
CA ALA A 588 -11.73 24.15 6.03
C ALA A 588 -12.78 23.19 5.45
N ILE A 589 -12.87 22.00 6.04
CA ILE A 589 -13.88 21.00 5.66
C ILE A 589 -15.27 21.52 6.00
N THR A 590 -15.46 22.12 7.16
CA THR A 590 -16.72 22.78 7.52
C THR A 590 -16.50 23.86 8.54
N GLY A 591 -17.38 24.86 8.58
CA GLY A 591 -17.29 25.94 9.56
C GLY A 591 -17.93 27.24 9.10
N ILE A 592 -17.68 28.27 9.90
CA ILE A 592 -18.13 29.63 9.66
C ILE A 592 -17.12 30.63 10.24
N GLU A 593 -16.81 31.64 9.43
CA GLU A 593 -16.25 32.92 9.86
C GLU A 593 -17.40 33.84 10.30
N VAL A 594 -17.26 34.44 11.48
CA VAL A 594 -18.19 35.41 12.02
C VAL A 594 -17.46 36.75 12.10
N GLY A 595 -17.57 37.53 11.02
CA GLY A 595 -16.97 38.86 10.87
C GLY A 595 -16.94 39.72 12.13
N ALA A 596 -15.74 40.18 12.47
CA ALA A 596 -15.44 41.02 13.64
C ALA A 596 -15.86 40.41 15.00
N SER A 597 -15.93 39.09 15.10
CA SER A 597 -16.16 38.34 16.34
C SER A 597 -14.99 37.39 16.68
N VAL A 598 -15.09 36.74 17.83
CA VAL A 598 -14.27 35.58 18.24
C VAL A 598 -15.07 34.27 18.18
N ASP A 599 -16.26 34.32 17.59
CA ASP A 599 -17.23 33.22 17.51
C ASP A 599 -17.02 32.32 16.28
N ASP A 600 -15.85 32.39 15.65
CA ASP A 600 -15.54 31.56 14.49
C ASP A 600 -15.39 30.10 14.90
N ILE A 601 -15.77 29.19 14.01
CA ILE A 601 -15.54 27.77 14.22
C ILE A 601 -15.28 27.07 12.91
N PHE A 602 -14.17 26.34 12.85
CA PHE A 602 -13.75 25.63 11.66
C PHE A 602 -13.21 24.25 12.03
N PHE A 603 -13.77 23.23 11.41
CA PHE A 603 -13.32 21.85 11.53
C PHE A 603 -12.53 21.48 10.28
N GLY A 604 -11.32 20.98 10.48
CA GLY A 604 -10.46 20.53 9.38
C GLY A 604 -9.83 21.69 8.60
N ILE A 605 -9.36 22.73 9.28
CA ILE A 605 -8.60 23.81 8.63
C ILE A 605 -7.31 23.24 8.03
N VAL A 606 -7.04 23.51 6.75
CA VAL A 606 -5.72 23.35 6.16
C VAL A 606 -4.86 24.55 6.57
N ALA A 607 -3.83 24.32 7.40
CA ALA A 607 -3.03 25.39 7.99
C ALA A 607 -1.68 25.60 7.28
N GLN A 608 -1.27 26.86 7.10
CA GLN A 608 0.09 27.23 6.71
C GLN A 608 0.88 27.68 7.93
N GLY A 609 1.61 26.73 8.52
CA GLY A 609 2.40 26.77 9.75
C GLY A 609 2.62 28.13 10.43
N VAL A 610 1.83 28.40 11.47
CA VAL A 610 1.97 29.51 12.42
C VAL A 610 1.58 29.02 13.83
N GLY A 611 2.11 29.64 14.88
CA GLY A 611 1.68 29.36 16.26
C GLY A 611 2.05 27.96 16.78
N GLY A 612 3.15 27.37 16.26
CA GLY A 612 3.59 26.02 16.65
C GLY A 612 3.00 24.90 15.78
N ILE A 613 2.16 25.22 14.80
CA ILE A 613 1.59 24.24 13.87
C ILE A 613 2.55 23.97 12.71
N THR A 614 2.73 22.70 12.36
CA THR A 614 3.53 22.32 11.20
C THR A 614 2.80 22.70 9.91
N ASN A 615 3.50 23.28 8.94
CA ASN A 615 2.92 23.60 7.63
C ASN A 615 2.30 22.35 6.98
N GLY A 616 1.06 22.47 6.49
CA GLY A 616 0.33 21.33 5.91
C GLY A 616 -0.39 20.44 6.92
N SER A 617 -0.43 20.85 8.19
CA SER A 617 -1.28 20.21 9.20
C SER A 617 -2.75 20.54 8.96
N ILE A 618 -3.61 19.67 9.49
CA ILE A 618 -5.06 19.91 9.57
C ILE A 618 -5.40 20.23 11.01
N ALA A 619 -6.26 21.23 11.23
CA ALA A 619 -6.53 21.77 12.55
C ALA A 619 -8.02 22.02 12.83
N ILE A 620 -8.34 22.24 14.10
CA ILE A 620 -9.57 22.93 14.51
C ILE A 620 -9.23 24.39 14.84
N GLY A 621 -9.98 25.31 14.24
CA GLY A 621 -9.94 26.73 14.58
C GLY A 621 -11.17 27.10 15.39
N ILE A 622 -10.96 27.84 16.48
CA ILE A 622 -12.05 28.41 17.29
C ILE A 622 -11.67 29.87 17.55
N GLY A 623 -12.53 30.78 17.13
CA GLY A 623 -12.19 32.19 16.98
C GLY A 623 -10.96 32.40 16.09
N ASN A 624 -10.08 33.30 16.51
CA ASN A 624 -8.89 33.70 15.75
C ASN A 624 -7.64 32.84 16.03
N THR A 625 -7.80 31.63 16.60
CA THR A 625 -6.69 30.75 16.95
C THR A 625 -6.90 29.33 16.47
N PHE A 626 -5.79 28.67 16.15
CA PHE A 626 -5.76 27.22 15.98
C PHE A 626 -5.66 26.56 17.36
N VAL A 627 -6.60 25.69 17.70
CA VAL A 627 -6.72 25.12 19.06
C VAL A 627 -6.04 23.77 19.17
N ALA A 628 -6.22 22.91 18.17
CA ALA A 628 -5.56 21.60 18.09
C ALA A 628 -5.35 21.19 16.63
N SER A 629 -4.34 20.35 16.35
CA SER A 629 -4.00 19.94 14.98
C SER A 629 -3.41 18.53 14.88
N SER A 630 -3.22 18.05 13.66
CA SER A 630 -2.22 17.02 13.41
C SER A 630 -0.84 17.54 13.85
N ASN A 631 -0.01 16.67 14.42
CA ASN A 631 1.36 16.97 14.88
C ASN A 631 2.41 16.84 13.76
N TYR A 632 1.96 16.59 12.52
CA TYR A 632 2.75 16.54 11.30
C TYR A 632 1.85 16.95 10.12
N ALA A 633 2.47 17.23 8.96
CA ALA A 633 1.77 17.55 7.74
C ALA A 633 0.99 16.34 7.21
N ILE A 634 -0.30 16.51 6.95
CA ILE A 634 -1.17 15.45 6.38
C ILE A 634 -1.83 15.84 5.05
N ASN A 635 -1.50 17.02 4.51
CA ASN A 635 -1.85 17.46 3.16
C ASN A 635 -0.91 16.89 2.08
N ASN A 636 -0.67 15.59 2.12
CA ASN A 636 0.31 14.88 1.28
C ASN A 636 -0.33 13.96 0.24
N ASP A 637 -1.56 14.26 -0.18
CA ASP A 637 -2.31 13.47 -1.16
C ASP A 637 -2.47 11.99 -0.78
N ALA A 638 -2.65 11.71 0.52
CA ALA A 638 -3.00 10.38 1.00
C ALA A 638 -4.21 10.41 1.94
N TRP A 639 -4.96 9.31 1.92
CA TRP A 639 -6.12 9.14 2.79
C TRP A 639 -5.74 9.12 4.27
N ARG A 640 -6.45 9.93 5.06
CA ARG A 640 -6.34 10.02 6.51
C ARG A 640 -7.73 10.12 7.11
N HIS A 641 -8.00 9.31 8.11
CA HIS A 641 -9.19 9.51 8.92
C HIS A 641 -8.88 10.59 9.94
N VAL A 642 -9.51 11.76 9.80
CA VAL A 642 -9.40 12.84 10.79
C VAL A 642 -10.62 12.79 11.70
N THR A 643 -10.40 12.97 13.00
CA THR A 643 -11.49 13.11 13.97
C THR A 643 -11.21 14.28 14.89
N ILE A 644 -12.21 15.11 15.09
CA ILE A 644 -12.10 16.35 15.85
C ILE A 644 -13.23 16.35 16.87
N THR A 645 -12.87 16.46 18.15
CA THR A 645 -13.84 16.65 19.22
C THR A 645 -13.83 18.09 19.68
N ARG A 646 -15.00 18.58 20.12
CA ARG A 646 -15.14 19.86 20.79
C ARG A 646 -16.17 19.76 21.89
N SER A 647 -15.89 20.38 23.04
CA SER A 647 -16.83 20.54 24.15
C SER A 647 -17.13 22.01 24.45
N THR A 648 -18.26 22.28 25.11
CA THR A 648 -18.64 23.61 25.60
C THR A 648 -17.79 24.09 26.77
N SER A 649 -16.89 23.28 27.33
CA SER A 649 -15.86 23.79 28.24
C SER A 649 -14.72 24.51 27.51
N GLY A 650 -14.71 24.45 26.17
CA GLY A 650 -13.65 24.98 25.31
C GLY A 650 -12.63 23.91 24.89
N ALA A 651 -12.62 22.73 25.53
CA ALA A 651 -11.68 21.68 25.18
C ALA A 651 -11.95 21.14 23.77
N ALA A 652 -10.87 20.98 22.99
CA ALA A 652 -10.89 20.36 21.67
C ALA A 652 -9.71 19.40 21.51
N VAL A 653 -9.94 18.27 20.84
CA VAL A 653 -8.93 17.23 20.64
C VAL A 653 -8.92 16.79 19.18
N PHE A 654 -7.73 16.65 18.62
CA PHE A 654 -7.52 16.24 17.24
C PHE A 654 -6.92 14.83 17.20
N TYR A 655 -7.47 14.00 16.33
CA TYR A 655 -7.04 12.63 16.10
C TYR A 655 -6.76 12.39 14.61
N VAL A 656 -5.75 11.57 14.32
CA VAL A 656 -5.49 11.01 12.99
C VAL A 656 -5.48 9.50 13.10
N ASN A 657 -6.28 8.83 12.27
CA ASN A 657 -6.43 7.38 12.23
C ASN A 657 -6.77 6.78 13.60
N GLY A 658 -7.69 7.41 14.34
CA GLY A 658 -8.11 6.97 15.68
C GLY A 658 -7.14 7.34 16.81
N VAL A 659 -5.99 7.95 16.50
CA VAL A 659 -4.93 8.27 17.47
C VAL A 659 -4.91 9.75 17.79
N GLN A 660 -4.88 10.11 19.07
CA GLN A 660 -4.78 11.52 19.48
C GLN A 660 -3.43 12.10 19.08
N THR A 661 -3.44 13.19 18.31
CA THR A 661 -2.20 13.90 17.91
C THR A 661 -1.98 15.18 18.71
N ASN A 662 -3.06 15.87 19.10
CA ASN A 662 -2.98 17.12 19.84
C ASN A 662 -4.30 17.42 20.57
N ALA A 663 -4.23 18.25 21.63
CA ALA A 663 -5.37 18.75 22.36
C ALA A 663 -5.11 20.20 22.79
N GLY A 664 -6.17 20.98 22.91
CA GLY A 664 -6.11 22.36 23.36
C GLY A 664 -7.43 22.85 23.93
N SER A 665 -7.50 24.14 24.25
CA SER A 665 -8.72 24.79 24.74
C SER A 665 -8.92 26.12 24.02
N GLY A 666 -10.06 26.25 23.34
CA GLY A 666 -10.54 27.51 22.75
C GLY A 666 -11.60 28.18 23.62
N THR A 667 -12.37 29.09 23.02
CA THR A 667 -13.49 29.76 23.69
C THR A 667 -14.55 28.76 24.18
N ALA A 668 -14.94 28.90 25.45
CA ALA A 668 -15.97 28.09 26.08
C ALA A 668 -17.39 28.54 25.69
N GLY A 669 -18.38 27.69 25.93
CA GLY A 669 -19.78 27.91 25.57
C GLY A 669 -20.14 27.44 24.16
N ALA A 670 -21.33 27.83 23.70
CA ALA A 670 -21.76 27.60 22.32
C ALA A 670 -21.10 28.63 21.40
N ILE A 671 -20.55 28.18 20.27
CA ILE A 671 -19.84 29.03 19.31
C ILE A 671 -20.71 29.26 18.08
N ALA A 672 -20.58 30.45 17.48
CA ALA A 672 -21.43 30.94 16.42
C ALA A 672 -22.93 30.89 16.77
N ALA A 673 -23.28 31.06 18.05
CA ALA A 673 -24.68 30.95 18.51
C ALA A 673 -25.61 31.90 17.74
N GLY A 674 -26.71 31.36 17.22
CA GLY A 674 -27.67 32.11 16.39
C GLY A 674 -27.21 32.36 14.95
N LYS A 675 -26.06 31.84 14.53
CA LYS A 675 -25.62 31.82 13.12
C LYS A 675 -26.04 30.52 12.44
N THR A 676 -26.10 30.56 11.11
CA THR A 676 -26.45 29.43 10.25
C THR A 676 -25.32 29.11 9.29
N PHE A 677 -24.88 27.86 9.29
CA PHE A 677 -23.98 27.31 8.28
C PHE A 677 -24.29 25.83 8.04
N ASP A 678 -24.03 25.38 6.82
CA ASP A 678 -24.61 24.15 6.28
C ASP A 678 -23.69 23.50 5.23
N ARG A 679 -22.37 23.74 5.25
CA ARG A 679 -21.46 23.30 4.19
C ARG A 679 -20.49 22.23 4.67
N ILE A 680 -20.32 21.18 3.87
CA ILE A 680 -19.19 20.24 3.92
C ILE A 680 -18.36 20.45 2.65
N GLY A 681 -17.04 20.51 2.78
CA GLY A 681 -16.12 20.94 1.72
C GLY A 681 -15.85 22.46 1.68
N ALA A 682 -16.47 23.23 2.57
CA ALA A 682 -16.25 24.68 2.65
C ALA A 682 -16.63 25.26 4.01
N ALA A 683 -16.00 26.38 4.37
CA ALA A 683 -16.47 27.25 5.43
C ALA A 683 -17.30 28.43 4.88
N ILE A 684 -18.33 28.86 5.60
CA ILE A 684 -19.03 30.11 5.26
C ILE A 684 -18.13 31.30 5.58
N ALA A 685 -18.01 32.23 4.63
CA ALA A 685 -17.12 33.41 4.70
C ALA A 685 -15.63 33.08 4.96
N GLY A 686 -15.23 31.81 4.83
CA GLY A 686 -13.85 31.35 4.88
C GLY A 686 -13.41 30.70 3.55
N GLY A 687 -12.40 29.84 3.59
CA GLY A 687 -11.88 29.14 2.42
C GLY A 687 -12.59 27.81 2.13
N ASN A 688 -12.60 27.42 0.85
CA ASN A 688 -13.10 26.11 0.40
C ASN A 688 -12.00 25.05 0.45
N PHE A 689 -12.34 23.88 0.99
CA PHE A 689 -11.46 22.73 1.00
C PHE A 689 -11.30 22.19 -0.43
N ASN A 690 -10.07 21.89 -0.81
CA ASN A 690 -9.74 21.22 -2.06
C ASN A 690 -9.16 19.84 -1.76
N GLY A 691 -9.85 18.78 -2.17
CA GLY A 691 -9.43 17.41 -1.92
C GLY A 691 -10.59 16.43 -1.98
N GLN A 692 -10.30 15.19 -1.60
CA GLN A 692 -11.26 14.09 -1.54
C GLN A 692 -11.75 13.92 -0.11
N LEU A 693 -13.05 13.71 0.05
CA LEU A 693 -13.71 13.36 1.32
C LEU A 693 -14.49 12.06 1.17
N ASP A 694 -14.46 11.25 2.21
CA ASP A 694 -15.14 9.97 2.31
C ASP A 694 -15.62 9.75 3.77
N GLU A 695 -16.70 9.00 3.97
CA GLU A 695 -17.30 8.67 5.28
C GLU A 695 -17.43 9.87 6.25
N VAL A 696 -18.19 10.89 5.87
CA VAL A 696 -18.43 12.05 6.74
C VAL A 696 -19.41 11.67 7.85
N ARG A 697 -18.97 11.74 9.10
CA ARG A 697 -19.75 11.36 10.28
C ARG A 697 -19.77 12.46 11.33
N LEU A 698 -20.89 12.58 12.03
CA LEU A 698 -21.06 13.55 13.11
C LEU A 698 -21.81 12.95 14.30
N PHE A 699 -21.23 13.11 15.49
CA PHE A 699 -21.90 12.90 16.77
C PHE A 699 -22.29 14.25 17.38
N ASN A 700 -23.45 14.29 18.04
CA ASN A 700 -23.90 15.44 18.84
C ASN A 700 -23.40 15.40 20.30
N SER A 701 -22.27 14.73 20.52
CA SER A 701 -21.61 14.59 21.81
C SER A 701 -20.10 14.39 21.59
N VAL A 702 -19.33 14.61 22.65
CA VAL A 702 -17.89 14.33 22.67
C VAL A 702 -17.68 12.85 22.91
N GLN A 703 -17.12 12.15 21.91
CA GLN A 703 -16.77 10.75 22.03
C GLN A 703 -15.46 10.55 22.78
N THR A 704 -15.34 9.44 23.50
CA THR A 704 -14.12 9.09 24.22
C THR A 704 -13.00 8.67 23.26
N PRO A 705 -11.71 8.76 23.67
CA PRO A 705 -10.60 8.24 22.88
C PRO A 705 -10.79 6.77 22.46
N ASP A 706 -11.29 5.92 23.36
CA ASP A 706 -11.55 4.49 23.07
C ASP A 706 -12.62 4.33 21.98
N LYS A 707 -13.70 5.12 22.01
CA LYS A 707 -14.73 5.08 20.98
C LYS A 707 -14.23 5.59 19.63
N ILE A 708 -13.38 6.62 19.61
CA ILE A 708 -12.76 7.15 18.38
C ILE A 708 -11.79 6.12 17.78
N LYS A 709 -10.98 5.45 18.62
CA LYS A 709 -10.11 4.35 18.21
C LYS A 709 -10.92 3.19 17.63
N ALA A 710 -12.02 2.81 18.29
CA ALA A 710 -12.92 1.77 17.82
C ALA A 710 -13.59 2.14 16.48
N ASP A 711 -14.11 3.36 16.34
CA ASP A 711 -14.74 3.82 15.11
C ASP A 711 -13.76 3.71 13.94
N PHE A 712 -12.52 4.20 14.10
CA PHE A 712 -11.48 4.00 13.09
C PHE A 712 -11.19 2.52 12.80
N LYS A 713 -10.92 1.73 13.84
CA LYS A 713 -10.57 0.31 13.70
C LYS A 713 -11.63 -0.48 12.93
N TYR A 714 -12.89 -0.26 13.25
CA TYR A 714 -14.02 -1.00 12.67
C TYR A 714 -14.41 -0.53 11.26
N MET A 715 -13.73 0.50 10.72
CA MET A 715 -13.74 0.83 9.29
C MET A 715 -12.64 0.11 8.48
N MET A 716 -11.65 -0.50 9.15
CA MET A 716 -10.52 -1.14 8.47
C MET A 716 -10.73 -2.64 8.32
N ASN A 717 -10.39 -3.26 7.18
CA ASN A 717 -10.58 -4.71 6.97
C ASN A 717 -9.51 -5.61 7.67
N THR A 718 -9.25 -5.38 8.96
CA THR A 718 -8.26 -6.15 9.76
C THR A 718 -8.82 -6.68 11.09
N HIS A 719 -10.06 -6.35 11.43
CA HIS A 719 -10.67 -6.68 12.72
C HIS A 719 -11.61 -7.88 12.70
N ILE A 720 -11.89 -8.46 11.52
CA ILE A 720 -12.75 -9.65 11.36
C ILE A 720 -11.91 -10.83 10.90
N ASN A 721 -12.10 -11.95 11.57
CA ASN A 721 -11.71 -13.25 11.04
C ASN A 721 -12.94 -13.95 10.46
N TYR A 722 -12.81 -14.39 9.21
CA TYR A 722 -13.91 -15.00 8.45
C TYR A 722 -13.79 -16.51 8.51
N ALA A 723 -14.68 -17.15 9.26
CA ALA A 723 -14.77 -18.59 9.23
C ALA A 723 -15.19 -19.06 7.82
N PRO A 724 -14.91 -20.32 7.49
CA PRO A 724 -15.37 -20.89 6.22
C PRO A 724 -16.90 -20.97 6.12
N VAL A 725 -17.39 -21.06 4.89
CA VAL A 725 -18.83 -21.17 4.61
C VAL A 725 -19.39 -22.52 5.06
N GLU A 726 -20.50 -22.45 5.78
CA GLU A 726 -21.31 -23.60 6.22
C GLU A 726 -22.52 -23.78 5.30
N LEU A 727 -22.95 -25.04 5.14
CA LEU A 727 -24.13 -25.43 4.37
C LEU A 727 -25.21 -25.94 5.32
N GLN A 728 -26.46 -25.59 5.02
CA GLN A 728 -27.64 -26.08 5.73
C GLN A 728 -27.80 -27.61 5.64
#